data_AF-A0A093E1F4-F1
#
_entry.id   AF-A0A093E1F4-F1
#
_cell.length_a   1.000
_cell.length_b   1.000
_cell.length_c   1.000
_cell.angle_alpha   90.00
_cell.angle_beta   90.00
_cell.angle_gamma   90.00
#
_symmetry.space_group_name_H-M   'P 1'
#
loop_
_entity.id
_entity.type
_entity.pdbx_description
1 polymer ?
#
loop_
_entity_poly.entity_id
_entity_poly.type
_entity_poly.pdbx_seq_one_letter_code
_entity_poly.pdbx_strand_id
1 'polypeptide(L)'
;SKTTSASQKVACKGRKCKAEGGSERAYLAKLEERQNYLKNPRFFPLNALHGGKSLVISQEKVEQTIARRKAENNKGDTSFVPVFRANPPTVLFSDYEVGQVYEMTIELQNITSTSHHLRLIPPSTSAFSIGPGKFPGKGGMIAPGMTCQHTVQFIPEYLGDYEDCILVETQVSEPLLIPIQAKRPPPVLTLPHIIDCGSCLVGGIKLTRILCRNEGFSTGKFCIRPKKACPPPDFRAVATVGFVIQDPFGIHPAVFELAPGQSTTVEVVFFPSFPEVSQQTYTVVCDNCQDNDVTVTGVGQLIALELLFVTSGESKPEPSEVTDVTAQHLIQFDPQNPHTTKEKKLVIRNSTHVELPFYWQITKPNLKPFIPEETADFRKLKHNRDTESAFSLNPEQGVLLPHADHEFILTYTPQELKSYHSMIQMVLRDIPESPCLVKEVLLQNIPEYKAEDVIALEIEVKGSTEPFQLLLEPYAIIIPGENFIGVNVRKTFKMWNKSKSLIKYTWEKNIMSCDILEVEPHTGVIDMNKCCEFELVITGTKPGCISRNLQCRIEHCPEPVVLHVEAAFKGPLLCTDVPSLQLGLIKQGESVLRTFEIKNLCQLAAQWRMQESQVCLAERNEEVSPFTIQPSTGEIPPLGICSVSVQFTSLLCQRLQTVLELEVENGEGSHLPVFVEVQTPQACLISSHLVFTEIYTGVPAKATSKLFNQTLLPAKYLWGKLIGSQAAFCSAVVSPASGTLGPNEEKEFSIELSTNITGELKDLALSCSIEDMIEPLFLSISGEVKGLHVSYSVPCDSGVASDERQMLQSSCDLLLDFGSEVAFKDVVKRQLILTNHTGISAPFRLEAEYFTGYSLTPEQGICPNVSVIFLIFSSFSSNLVKRRGPVTKHAARKAWSEFAAAVLSHGKGVAFHIQPSTGTLKAFQQLIIEITAYNNMWGEYRDDLVCKVGDLQPKLIPMQMTVKGCPIFLQMTGPQTEQPIIRFGTHVSGGCPVLRRVRLNNPTPFDIRLDWEIYNHEKDDKKLVDLLMFFGDPFPPKDTDENETASIGSNSESEIALKLDQTAVPYGSICPASQTTVEPSDLDSKEDEIITQEPTIQKIVSVLIRPHEGVPADNPYSITPRQIVVPGGGSISVCISFAPWVLPEASTEVQCEGFVLGFMSLDDKV
;
A
#
# COMPACT_ATOMS: atom_id res chain seq x y z
N SER A 1 -11.58 2.65 -58.03
CA SER A 1 -12.87 3.38 -58.06
C SER A 1 -12.81 4.48 -57.02
N LYS A 2 -13.17 5.75 -57.25
CA LYS A 2 -13.51 6.53 -58.47
C LYS A 2 -12.72 7.86 -58.35
N THR A 3 -12.03 8.47 -59.31
CA THR A 3 -12.31 8.86 -60.72
C THR A 3 -13.30 10.02 -60.90
N THR A 4 -12.75 11.25 -60.92
CA THR A 4 -13.19 12.46 -61.67
C THR A 4 -11.99 13.44 -61.67
N SER A 5 -11.48 14.10 -62.72
CA SER A 5 -11.88 14.43 -64.12
C SER A 5 -13.07 15.40 -64.23
N ALA A 6 -13.07 16.49 -65.01
CA ALA A 6 -12.11 17.04 -66.00
C ALA A 6 -12.28 18.61 -66.09
N SER A 7 -11.92 19.43 -67.11
CA SER A 7 -11.48 19.19 -68.50
C SER A 7 -10.85 20.45 -69.18
N GLN A 8 -10.10 20.24 -70.28
CA GLN A 8 -9.99 21.06 -71.51
C GLN A 8 -9.74 22.60 -71.47
N LYS A 9 -8.68 23.06 -72.18
CA LYS A 9 -8.85 23.77 -73.48
C LYS A 9 -7.55 23.84 -74.33
N VAL A 10 -7.70 24.33 -75.57
CA VAL A 10 -6.84 24.05 -76.74
C VAL A 10 -6.70 25.33 -77.58
N ALA A 11 -5.58 25.68 -78.24
CA ALA A 11 -4.16 25.27 -78.15
C ALA A 11 -3.33 26.27 -79.03
N CYS A 12 -2.27 25.79 -79.73
CA CYS A 12 -1.36 26.53 -80.64
C CYS A 12 -0.27 27.34 -79.87
N LYS A 13 1.03 27.35 -80.25
CA LYS A 13 1.69 27.08 -81.55
C LYS A 13 3.18 26.71 -81.30
N GLY A 14 3.79 25.83 -82.12
CA GLY A 14 5.27 25.73 -82.24
C GLY A 14 5.99 24.44 -81.76
N ARG A 15 6.41 23.62 -82.75
CA ARG A 15 7.50 22.60 -82.77
C ARG A 15 7.84 21.72 -81.55
N LYS A 16 7.89 20.40 -81.78
CA LYS A 16 8.66 19.38 -81.01
C LYS A 16 9.15 18.24 -81.93
N CYS A 17 10.12 17.45 -81.42
CA CYS A 17 10.56 16.10 -81.84
C CYS A 17 11.71 15.93 -82.87
N LYS A 18 12.51 14.87 -82.62
CA LYS A 18 13.60 14.23 -83.40
C LYS A 18 14.91 15.03 -83.53
N ALA A 19 16.11 14.42 -83.55
CA ALA A 19 16.57 13.02 -83.38
C ALA A 19 17.91 13.04 -82.56
N GLU A 20 18.55 11.99 -82.04
CA GLU A 20 18.60 10.52 -82.25
C GLU A 20 19.38 10.05 -83.50
N GLY A 21 20.55 9.41 -83.31
CA GLY A 21 21.27 8.60 -84.31
C GLY A 21 22.68 9.08 -84.73
N GLY A 22 23.62 8.12 -84.85
CA GLY A 22 25.00 8.33 -85.35
C GLY A 22 25.99 8.83 -84.28
N SER A 23 27.24 8.36 -84.16
CA SER A 23 28.13 7.60 -85.07
C SER A 23 28.39 8.27 -86.43
N GLU A 24 29.60 8.06 -86.96
CA GLU A 24 30.12 8.65 -88.20
C GLU A 24 30.16 10.19 -88.28
N ARG A 25 31.20 10.82 -87.70
CA ARG A 25 31.88 11.95 -88.39
C ARG A 25 33.34 12.27 -88.03
N ALA A 26 34.11 11.24 -87.69
CA ALA A 26 35.56 11.21 -87.98
C ALA A 26 35.85 11.11 -89.51
N TYR A 27 35.06 11.84 -90.32
CA TYR A 27 34.86 11.62 -91.76
C TYR A 27 34.81 12.94 -92.56
N LEU A 28 34.62 14.09 -91.90
CA LEU A 28 34.71 15.41 -92.55
C LEU A 28 36.14 16.01 -92.56
N ALA A 29 37.08 15.43 -91.83
CA ALA A 29 38.51 15.74 -91.96
C ALA A 29 39.19 14.98 -93.13
N LYS A 30 38.42 14.58 -94.16
CA LYS A 30 38.87 13.54 -95.12
C LYS A 30 38.31 13.58 -96.55
N LEU A 31 37.55 14.60 -96.95
CA LEU A 31 36.90 14.59 -98.27
C LEU A 31 36.75 15.95 -99.01
N GLU A 32 37.55 16.96 -98.67
CA GLU A 32 37.82 18.12 -99.55
C GLU A 32 39.20 18.02 -100.24
N GLU A 33 39.63 16.81 -100.59
CA GLU A 33 40.62 16.60 -101.64
C GLU A 33 40.10 15.57 -102.65
N ARG A 34 39.57 16.05 -103.80
CA ARG A 34 39.83 15.53 -105.16
C ARG A 34 38.90 16.11 -106.23
N GLN A 35 39.28 17.27 -106.75
CA GLN A 35 39.67 17.37 -108.17
C GLN A 35 41.03 18.06 -108.20
N ASN A 36 42.12 17.30 -108.44
CA ASN A 36 42.89 17.29 -109.70
C ASN A 36 44.06 18.32 -109.68
N TYR A 37 45.33 18.00 -109.98
CA TYR A 37 45.98 16.73 -110.34
C TYR A 37 47.53 16.84 -110.20
N LEU A 38 48.19 15.98 -109.40
CA LEU A 38 49.64 15.60 -109.47
C LEU A 38 50.70 16.74 -109.22
N LYS A 39 51.99 16.51 -108.92
CA LYS A 39 52.84 15.29 -108.87
C LYS A 39 54.08 15.44 -107.95
N ASN A 40 54.38 14.39 -107.17
CA ASN A 40 55.72 13.83 -106.82
C ASN A 40 56.93 14.75 -106.45
N PRO A 41 57.49 14.67 -105.22
CA PRO A 41 58.66 15.47 -104.80
C PRO A 41 60.03 14.81 -105.05
N ARG A 42 60.78 15.32 -106.03
CA ARG A 42 62.27 15.31 -106.06
C ARG A 42 62.77 16.45 -106.94
N PHE A 43 63.62 17.35 -106.42
CA PHE A 43 64.81 17.91 -107.09
C PHE A 43 65.51 18.96 -106.19
N PHE A 44 66.84 18.86 -106.07
CA PHE A 44 67.70 20.01 -105.75
C PHE A 44 67.82 20.90 -107.00
N PRO A 45 68.21 22.19 -106.87
CA PRO A 45 69.62 22.49 -107.14
C PRO A 45 70.22 23.67 -106.34
N LEU A 46 71.56 23.75 -106.32
CA LEU A 46 72.30 25.01 -106.18
C LEU A 46 72.56 25.61 -107.57
N ASN A 47 72.84 26.91 -107.62
CA ASN A 47 73.58 27.63 -108.69
C ASN A 47 73.04 27.55 -110.14
N ALA A 48 72.66 28.69 -110.73
CA ALA A 48 73.58 29.48 -111.58
C ALA A 48 72.90 30.65 -112.37
N LEU A 49 73.62 31.78 -112.42
CA LEU A 49 73.80 32.72 -113.54
C LEU A 49 72.61 33.25 -114.40
N HIS A 50 72.56 34.59 -114.45
CA HIS A 50 72.15 35.47 -115.57
C HIS A 50 70.68 35.57 -116.05
N GLY A 51 70.13 36.80 -115.98
CA GLY A 51 69.68 37.50 -117.21
C GLY A 51 68.32 38.23 -117.15
N GLY A 52 68.30 39.52 -117.56
CA GLY A 52 67.06 40.29 -117.82
C GLY A 52 66.57 41.14 -116.62
N LYS A 53 67.15 42.31 -116.28
CA LYS A 53 67.18 43.61 -116.99
C LYS A 53 65.85 44.40 -117.05
N SER A 54 65.68 45.26 -116.04
CA SER A 54 65.60 46.74 -116.16
C SER A 54 64.53 47.43 -117.03
N LEU A 55 63.71 48.24 -116.35
CA LEU A 55 63.37 49.63 -116.67
C LEU A 55 63.43 50.37 -115.30
N VAL A 56 63.91 51.61 -115.11
CA VAL A 56 64.33 52.70 -116.01
C VAL A 56 65.63 53.34 -115.49
N ILE A 57 66.52 53.77 -116.40
CA ILE A 57 67.47 54.88 -116.23
C ILE A 57 67.38 55.73 -117.50
N SER A 58 67.45 57.06 -117.37
CA SER A 58 67.64 57.98 -118.51
C SER A 58 69.04 58.59 -118.45
N GLN A 59 69.89 58.25 -119.42
CA GLN A 59 71.27 58.75 -119.52
C GLN A 59 71.43 59.51 -120.84
N GLU A 60 71.29 60.84 -120.81
CA GLU A 60 71.69 61.72 -121.91
C GLU A 60 72.90 62.57 -121.50
N LYS A 61 73.77 62.87 -122.47
CA LYS A 61 74.95 63.76 -122.36
C LYS A 61 76.12 63.31 -121.45
N VAL A 62 76.38 62.00 -121.39
CA VAL A 62 77.76 61.49 -121.19
C VAL A 62 78.39 60.99 -122.51
N GLU A 63 77.58 60.59 -123.49
CA GLU A 63 78.03 59.94 -124.73
C GLU A 63 78.07 60.86 -125.98
N GLN A 64 78.57 62.10 -125.86
CA GLN A 64 78.82 62.95 -127.05
C GLN A 64 80.24 63.55 -127.16
N THR A 65 81.11 63.42 -126.16
CA THR A 65 82.44 64.07 -126.18
C THR A 65 83.64 63.12 -126.24
N ILE A 66 83.48 61.84 -125.89
CA ILE A 66 84.58 60.84 -125.94
C ILE A 66 84.52 59.97 -127.21
N ALA A 67 83.36 59.90 -127.88
CA ALA A 67 83.17 59.21 -129.15
C ALA A 67 83.70 60.00 -130.38
N ARG A 68 84.88 60.66 -130.29
CA ARG A 68 85.50 61.34 -131.43
C ARG A 68 87.02 61.12 -131.56
N ARG A 69 87.35 59.95 -132.12
CA ARG A 69 88.61 59.61 -132.84
C ARG A 69 89.89 59.46 -131.99
N LYS A 70 90.24 58.20 -131.71
CA LYS A 70 91.55 57.62 -132.07
C LYS A 70 91.32 56.22 -132.66
N ALA A 71 91.20 56.14 -133.99
CA ALA A 71 91.05 54.87 -134.73
C ALA A 71 91.49 54.99 -136.22
N GLU A 72 92.46 55.86 -136.52
CA GLU A 72 93.21 55.96 -137.77
C GLU A 72 94.52 56.70 -137.42
N ASN A 73 95.73 56.32 -137.84
CA ASN A 73 96.15 55.19 -138.69
C ASN A 73 97.41 54.52 -138.10
N ASN A 74 97.66 53.26 -138.49
CA ASN A 74 98.95 52.60 -138.23
C ASN A 74 100.08 53.30 -139.02
N LYS A 75 101.11 53.82 -138.33
CA LYS A 75 102.44 54.10 -138.92
C LYS A 75 103.49 54.51 -137.87
N GLY A 76 104.44 53.61 -137.60
CA GLY A 76 105.80 53.95 -137.11
C GLY A 76 105.98 54.27 -135.62
N ASP A 77 107.26 54.25 -135.25
CA ASP A 77 107.94 54.53 -133.97
C ASP A 77 107.34 55.64 -133.07
N THR A 78 107.55 55.68 -131.74
CA THR A 78 108.61 55.06 -130.90
C THR A 78 108.10 54.81 -129.46
N SER A 79 108.86 54.09 -128.63
CA SER A 79 108.55 53.91 -127.19
C SER A 79 108.84 55.16 -126.35
N PHE A 80 107.86 55.63 -125.56
CA PHE A 80 108.03 56.69 -124.57
C PHE A 80 108.35 56.11 -123.17
N VAL A 81 109.18 56.82 -122.40
CA VAL A 81 109.63 56.43 -121.05
C VAL A 81 109.42 57.64 -120.11
N PRO A 82 108.83 57.47 -118.90
CA PRO A 82 108.63 58.57 -117.96
C PRO A 82 109.97 59.10 -117.41
N VAL A 83 110.06 60.42 -117.22
CA VAL A 83 111.35 61.07 -116.90
C VAL A 83 111.73 60.98 -115.42
N PHE A 84 110.75 61.13 -114.52
CA PHE A 84 110.94 61.10 -113.07
C PHE A 84 110.06 60.06 -112.38
N ARG A 85 110.54 59.53 -111.25
CA ARG A 85 109.81 58.66 -110.33
C ARG A 85 109.73 59.30 -108.94
N ALA A 86 108.54 59.35 -108.36
CA ALA A 86 108.32 59.79 -106.99
C ALA A 86 108.44 58.65 -105.96
N ASN A 87 108.92 58.98 -104.76
CA ASN A 87 109.02 58.10 -103.60
C ASN A 87 108.81 58.90 -102.30
N PRO A 88 107.78 58.63 -101.47
CA PRO A 88 106.67 57.72 -101.72
C PRO A 88 105.78 58.18 -102.89
N PRO A 89 104.96 57.30 -103.47
CA PRO A 89 104.02 57.66 -104.54
C PRO A 89 102.77 58.41 -104.05
N THR A 90 102.52 58.44 -102.74
CA THR A 90 101.40 59.11 -102.06
C THR A 90 101.88 59.57 -100.68
N VAL A 91 101.45 60.74 -100.21
CA VAL A 91 101.69 61.24 -98.85
C VAL A 91 100.43 61.00 -98.00
N LEU A 92 100.58 60.43 -96.81
CA LEU A 92 99.48 60.16 -95.87
C LEU A 92 99.86 60.59 -94.46
N PHE A 93 98.98 61.35 -93.79
CA PHE A 93 99.08 61.67 -92.37
C PHE A 93 97.92 60.98 -91.60
N SER A 94 98.19 60.42 -90.43
CA SER A 94 97.16 59.87 -89.54
C SER A 94 97.33 60.43 -88.13
N ASP A 95 96.30 60.25 -87.29
CA ASP A 95 96.38 60.46 -85.83
C ASP A 95 96.86 61.85 -85.41
N TYR A 96 96.39 62.88 -86.13
CA TYR A 96 96.77 64.27 -85.95
C TYR A 96 95.87 65.03 -84.95
N GLU A 97 96.45 66.05 -84.32
CA GLU A 97 95.80 67.01 -83.44
C GLU A 97 95.76 68.40 -84.08
N VAL A 98 94.68 69.16 -83.84
CA VAL A 98 94.50 70.52 -84.39
C VAL A 98 95.61 71.46 -83.92
N GLY A 99 96.25 72.15 -84.85
CA GLY A 99 97.33 73.11 -84.56
C GLY A 99 98.72 72.49 -84.30
N GLN A 100 98.87 71.17 -84.35
CA GLN A 100 100.21 70.55 -84.47
C GLN A 100 100.73 70.62 -85.92
N VAL A 101 102.04 70.43 -86.12
CA VAL A 101 102.71 70.52 -87.42
C VAL A 101 103.35 69.17 -87.76
N TYR A 102 103.03 68.63 -88.94
CA TYR A 102 103.47 67.33 -89.42
C TYR A 102 104.29 67.47 -90.69
N GLU A 103 105.35 66.68 -90.88
CA GLU A 103 106.24 66.77 -92.06
C GLU A 103 106.54 65.40 -92.67
N MET A 104 106.54 65.33 -94.00
CA MET A 104 106.87 64.15 -94.81
C MET A 104 107.79 64.56 -95.96
N THR A 105 108.83 63.78 -96.30
CA THR A 105 109.70 64.10 -97.45
C THR A 105 109.43 63.19 -98.65
N ILE A 106 109.30 63.80 -99.83
CA ILE A 106 109.19 63.16 -101.14
C ILE A 106 110.54 63.27 -101.86
N GLU A 107 110.98 62.17 -102.46
CA GLU A 107 112.12 62.10 -103.37
C GLU A 107 111.65 61.98 -104.82
N LEU A 108 112.29 62.72 -105.73
CA LEU A 108 112.04 62.65 -107.18
C LEU A 108 113.32 62.20 -107.89
N GLN A 109 113.35 60.93 -108.33
CA GLN A 109 114.49 60.33 -109.03
C GLN A 109 114.38 60.52 -110.54
N ASN A 110 115.42 61.04 -111.20
CA ASN A 110 115.52 60.99 -112.66
C ASN A 110 115.90 59.56 -113.08
N ILE A 111 115.06 58.94 -113.90
CA ILE A 111 115.24 57.54 -114.34
C ILE A 111 115.66 57.41 -115.82
N THR A 112 115.94 58.54 -116.48
CA THR A 112 116.45 58.59 -117.87
C THR A 112 117.98 58.59 -117.92
N SER A 113 118.54 58.46 -119.13
CA SER A 113 119.98 58.59 -119.41
C SER A 113 120.45 60.03 -119.65
N THR A 114 119.57 61.03 -119.51
CA THR A 114 119.86 62.47 -119.71
C THR A 114 119.56 63.30 -118.47
N SER A 115 120.29 64.40 -118.26
CA SER A 115 120.00 65.33 -117.16
C SER A 115 118.78 66.19 -117.47
N HIS A 116 117.84 66.34 -116.53
CA HIS A 116 116.62 67.12 -116.73
C HIS A 116 116.38 68.14 -115.60
N HIS A 117 115.77 69.26 -115.96
CA HIS A 117 115.09 70.14 -115.02
C HIS A 117 113.67 69.64 -114.74
N LEU A 118 113.20 69.84 -113.51
CA LEU A 118 111.79 69.72 -113.14
C LEU A 118 111.28 71.02 -112.52
N ARG A 119 109.97 71.20 -112.52
CA ARG A 119 109.26 72.26 -111.79
C ARG A 119 108.13 71.63 -111.00
N LEU A 120 107.99 72.03 -109.74
CA LEU A 120 106.88 71.62 -108.89
C LEU A 120 105.85 72.74 -108.80
N ILE A 121 104.58 72.37 -108.90
CA ILE A 121 103.45 73.19 -108.50
C ILE A 121 103.05 72.76 -107.08
N PRO A 122 102.90 73.70 -106.13
CA PRO A 122 102.53 73.40 -104.75
C PRO A 122 101.09 72.86 -104.63
N PRO A 123 100.72 72.28 -103.47
CA PRO A 123 99.33 71.92 -103.15
C PRO A 123 98.35 73.10 -103.29
N SER A 124 97.06 72.77 -103.39
CA SER A 124 95.99 73.74 -103.65
C SER A 124 95.28 74.27 -102.39
N THR A 125 95.42 73.59 -101.25
CA THR A 125 94.78 73.90 -99.96
C THR A 125 95.73 74.58 -98.97
N SER A 126 95.19 75.34 -98.00
CA SER A 126 95.97 76.01 -96.95
C SER A 126 96.67 75.04 -95.98
N ALA A 127 96.09 73.85 -95.79
CA ALA A 127 96.56 72.87 -94.82
C ALA A 127 97.87 72.18 -95.23
N PHE A 128 98.23 72.18 -96.52
CA PHE A 128 99.45 71.56 -97.04
C PHE A 128 100.38 72.58 -97.70
N SER A 129 101.68 72.53 -97.41
CA SER A 129 102.70 73.34 -98.08
C SER A 129 103.91 72.49 -98.50
N ILE A 130 104.70 72.99 -99.46
CA ILE A 130 105.90 72.30 -99.97
C ILE A 130 107.15 73.19 -99.82
N GLY A 131 108.19 72.62 -99.21
CA GLY A 131 109.46 73.29 -98.95
C GLY A 131 110.40 73.36 -100.17
N PRO A 132 111.44 74.21 -100.10
CA PRO A 132 112.43 74.37 -101.15
C PRO A 132 113.22 73.07 -101.38
N GLY A 133 113.45 72.73 -102.65
CA GLY A 133 114.06 71.48 -103.06
C GLY A 133 115.55 71.36 -102.73
N LYS A 134 115.95 70.22 -102.19
CA LYS A 134 117.35 69.82 -102.03
C LYS A 134 117.79 69.09 -103.29
N PHE A 135 118.59 69.77 -104.12
CA PHE A 135 119.12 69.24 -105.38
C PHE A 135 120.59 68.80 -105.23
N PRO A 136 121.03 67.74 -105.93
CA PRO A 136 122.37 67.14 -105.77
C PRO A 136 123.51 67.93 -106.44
N GLY A 137 123.22 69.06 -107.10
CA GLY A 137 124.23 69.87 -107.80
C GLY A 137 123.83 71.32 -108.01
N LYS A 138 124.83 72.21 -108.07
CA LYS A 138 124.63 73.64 -108.36
C LYS A 138 124.26 73.82 -109.83
N GLY A 139 122.98 74.13 -110.09
CA GLY A 139 122.44 74.34 -111.43
C GLY A 139 121.01 73.85 -111.66
N GLY A 140 120.42 73.10 -110.71
CA GLY A 140 119.00 72.72 -110.76
C GLY A 140 118.64 71.68 -111.84
N MET A 141 119.62 71.05 -112.49
CA MET A 141 119.44 69.83 -113.27
C MET A 141 119.67 68.61 -112.36
N ILE A 142 118.85 67.57 -112.53
CA ILE A 142 119.02 66.28 -111.87
C ILE A 142 119.60 65.30 -112.89
N ALA A 143 120.79 64.76 -112.59
CA ALA A 143 121.48 63.80 -113.44
C ALA A 143 120.81 62.40 -113.40
N PRO A 144 121.04 61.54 -114.41
CA PRO A 144 120.61 60.15 -114.41
C PRO A 144 120.83 59.41 -113.09
N GLY A 145 119.78 58.76 -112.59
CA GLY A 145 119.79 57.98 -111.33
C GLY A 145 119.77 58.80 -110.05
N MET A 146 119.98 60.12 -110.10
CA MET A 146 119.99 60.99 -108.91
C MET A 146 118.57 61.41 -108.49
N THR A 147 118.40 61.70 -107.20
CA THR A 147 117.18 62.28 -106.61
C THR A 147 117.33 63.77 -106.30
N CYS A 148 116.22 64.51 -106.33
CA CYS A 148 116.04 65.68 -105.45
C CYS A 148 115.03 65.36 -104.35
N GLN A 149 115.05 66.10 -103.24
CA GLN A 149 114.13 65.90 -102.12
C GLN A 149 113.34 67.18 -101.82
N HIS A 150 112.03 67.03 -101.56
CA HIS A 150 111.13 68.10 -101.13
C HIS A 150 110.34 67.66 -99.90
N THR A 151 110.26 68.53 -98.88
CA THR A 151 109.47 68.26 -97.68
C THR A 151 108.08 68.88 -97.82
N VAL A 152 107.04 68.10 -97.55
CA VAL A 152 105.63 68.51 -97.48
C VAL A 152 105.26 68.66 -96.01
N GLN A 153 104.67 69.79 -95.65
CA GLN A 153 104.26 70.11 -94.29
C GLN A 153 102.72 70.20 -94.23
N PHE A 154 102.12 69.61 -93.20
CA PHE A 154 100.68 69.56 -92.94
C PHE A 154 100.35 70.19 -91.59
N ILE A 155 99.33 71.05 -91.57
CA ILE A 155 98.83 71.72 -90.35
C ILE A 155 97.29 71.66 -90.36
N PRO A 156 96.66 70.77 -89.57
CA PRO A 156 95.20 70.64 -89.52
C PRO A 156 94.54 71.80 -88.75
N GLU A 157 93.50 72.36 -89.36
CA GLU A 157 92.64 73.40 -88.79
C GLU A 157 91.46 72.80 -87.98
N TYR A 158 91.07 71.54 -88.24
CA TYR A 158 89.99 70.82 -87.55
C TYR A 158 90.18 69.29 -87.60
N LEU A 159 89.43 68.55 -86.77
CA LEU A 159 89.49 67.08 -86.69
C LEU A 159 88.62 66.39 -87.77
N GLY A 160 88.94 66.65 -89.05
CA GLY A 160 88.28 66.03 -90.21
C GLY A 160 89.28 65.58 -91.27
N ASP A 161 88.80 64.88 -92.30
CA ASP A 161 89.62 64.35 -93.40
C ASP A 161 90.09 65.47 -94.38
N TYR A 162 91.32 65.36 -94.88
CA TYR A 162 91.92 66.27 -95.87
C TYR A 162 92.46 65.50 -97.09
N GLU A 163 92.32 66.03 -98.31
CA GLU A 163 92.93 65.47 -99.54
C GLU A 163 93.39 66.58 -100.50
N ASP A 164 94.56 66.43 -101.15
CA ASP A 164 95.15 67.38 -102.11
C ASP A 164 96.20 66.68 -103.02
N CYS A 165 96.93 67.41 -103.87
CA CYS A 165 98.01 66.83 -104.69
C CYS A 165 99.14 67.81 -105.08
N ILE A 166 100.28 67.25 -105.46
CA ILE A 166 101.47 67.94 -105.99
C ILE A 166 101.70 67.53 -107.44
N LEU A 167 102.01 68.50 -108.31
CA LEU A 167 102.19 68.28 -109.75
C LEU A 167 103.61 68.63 -110.19
N VAL A 168 104.28 67.72 -110.91
CA VAL A 168 105.68 67.79 -111.33
C VAL A 168 105.75 67.97 -112.85
N GLU A 169 106.01 69.18 -113.31
CA GLU A 169 106.24 69.51 -114.72
C GLU A 169 107.68 69.17 -115.15
N THR A 170 107.86 68.69 -116.38
CA THR A 170 109.18 68.41 -116.98
C THR A 170 109.26 69.03 -118.38
N GLN A 171 110.47 69.23 -118.89
CA GLN A 171 110.67 69.85 -120.21
C GLN A 171 110.40 68.91 -121.40
N VAL A 172 110.18 67.59 -121.18
CA VAL A 172 110.20 66.57 -122.26
C VAL A 172 109.12 65.47 -122.11
N SER A 173 108.35 65.45 -121.02
CA SER A 173 107.20 64.54 -120.85
C SER A 173 106.02 65.20 -120.16
N GLU A 174 104.85 64.57 -120.27
CA GLU A 174 103.65 64.89 -119.46
C GLU A 174 103.98 64.92 -117.95
N PRO A 175 103.26 65.75 -117.17
CA PRO A 175 103.56 65.95 -115.75
C PRO A 175 103.16 64.75 -114.87
N LEU A 176 103.94 64.50 -113.82
CA LEU A 176 103.65 63.50 -112.79
C LEU A 176 102.80 64.11 -111.67
N LEU A 177 101.80 63.36 -111.18
CA LEU A 177 100.94 63.75 -110.05
C LEU A 177 101.22 62.88 -108.81
N ILE A 178 101.21 63.50 -107.63
CA ILE A 178 101.49 62.86 -106.34
C ILE A 178 100.42 63.31 -105.33
N PRO A 179 99.48 62.44 -104.93
CA PRO A 179 98.42 62.79 -103.99
C PRO A 179 98.89 62.89 -102.53
N ILE A 180 98.17 63.68 -101.73
CA ILE A 180 98.32 63.90 -100.29
C ILE A 180 96.97 63.63 -99.61
N GLN A 181 96.95 62.94 -98.47
CA GLN A 181 95.74 62.68 -97.67
C GLN A 181 96.00 62.76 -96.16
N ALA A 182 94.97 63.04 -95.36
CA ALA A 182 94.98 62.88 -93.89
C ALA A 182 93.61 62.43 -93.36
N LYS A 183 93.54 61.40 -92.49
CA LYS A 183 92.28 60.79 -91.97
C LYS A 183 92.35 60.27 -90.52
N ARG A 184 91.20 60.12 -89.83
CA ARG A 184 91.10 59.57 -88.44
C ARG A 184 89.81 58.72 -88.19
N PRO A 185 89.88 57.56 -87.50
CA PRO A 185 88.71 56.74 -87.17
C PRO A 185 87.97 57.18 -85.87
N PRO A 186 86.66 56.87 -85.71
CA PRO A 186 85.84 57.34 -84.57
C PRO A 186 85.72 56.38 -83.37
N PRO A 187 85.29 56.88 -82.19
CA PRO A 187 84.76 56.08 -81.08
C PRO A 187 83.35 55.53 -81.38
N VAL A 188 82.91 54.47 -80.69
CA VAL A 188 81.58 53.83 -80.87
C VAL A 188 81.08 53.28 -79.52
N LEU A 189 79.91 53.71 -79.05
CA LEU A 189 79.32 53.31 -77.76
C LEU A 189 78.25 52.23 -77.92
N THR A 190 78.32 51.14 -77.14
CA THR A 190 77.36 50.01 -77.18
C THR A 190 76.07 50.23 -76.37
N LEU A 191 75.69 51.48 -76.09
CA LEU A 191 74.46 51.82 -75.36
C LEU A 191 73.25 51.65 -76.31
N PRO A 192 72.22 50.83 -75.96
CA PRO A 192 71.11 50.56 -76.87
C PRO A 192 70.21 51.80 -77.08
N HIS A 193 69.72 51.99 -78.30
CA HIS A 193 68.80 53.08 -78.66
C HIS A 193 67.44 53.02 -77.95
N ILE A 194 67.05 51.85 -77.44
CA ILE A 194 65.85 51.66 -76.61
C ILE A 194 66.28 50.96 -75.32
N ILE A 195 65.91 51.55 -74.19
CA ILE A 195 66.07 51.02 -72.85
C ILE A 195 64.68 50.76 -72.31
N ASP A 196 64.32 49.49 -72.11
CA ASP A 196 63.07 49.16 -71.44
C ASP A 196 63.31 48.85 -69.95
N CYS A 197 62.76 49.69 -69.08
CA CYS A 197 62.67 49.42 -67.64
C CYS A 197 61.53 48.43 -67.34
N GLY A 198 60.61 48.18 -68.28
CA GLY A 198 59.44 47.33 -68.09
C GLY A 198 58.49 47.84 -67.00
N SER A 199 57.73 46.93 -66.39
CA SER A 199 56.66 47.30 -65.47
C SER A 199 57.12 47.59 -64.03
N CYS A 200 56.43 48.52 -63.37
CA CYS A 200 56.58 48.88 -61.96
C CYS A 200 55.22 49.33 -61.38
N LEU A 201 54.99 49.16 -60.08
CA LEU A 201 53.80 49.73 -59.43
C LEU A 201 53.89 51.26 -59.38
N VAL A 202 52.75 51.95 -59.53
CA VAL A 202 52.64 53.40 -59.34
C VAL A 202 53.07 53.79 -57.92
N GLY A 203 53.86 54.86 -57.80
CA GLY A 203 54.52 55.25 -56.54
C GLY A 203 55.83 54.50 -56.27
N GLY A 204 56.04 53.35 -56.91
CA GLY A 204 57.28 52.58 -56.85
C GLY A 204 58.43 53.18 -57.67
N ILE A 205 59.62 52.61 -57.48
CA ILE A 205 60.88 52.99 -58.10
C ILE A 205 61.58 51.72 -58.57
N LYS A 206 61.97 51.66 -59.85
CA LYS A 206 62.64 50.51 -60.46
C LYS A 206 63.99 50.90 -61.07
N LEU A 207 65.05 50.19 -60.68
CA LEU A 207 66.42 50.42 -61.12
C LEU A 207 66.82 49.42 -62.23
N THR A 208 67.21 49.94 -63.39
CA THR A 208 67.72 49.17 -64.54
C THR A 208 69.21 49.47 -64.71
N ARG A 209 70.06 48.43 -64.85
CA ARG A 209 71.52 48.57 -64.98
C ARG A 209 71.99 48.07 -66.33
N ILE A 210 72.76 48.89 -67.06
CA ILE A 210 73.15 48.64 -68.44
C ILE A 210 74.66 48.81 -68.59
N LEU A 211 75.35 47.74 -68.99
CA LEU A 211 76.79 47.78 -69.26
C LEU A 211 77.04 48.40 -70.65
N CYS A 212 77.74 49.53 -70.69
CA CYS A 212 77.99 50.32 -71.88
C CYS A 212 79.50 50.38 -72.15
N ARG A 213 79.93 50.02 -73.37
CA ARG A 213 81.34 49.87 -73.75
C ARG A 213 81.69 50.79 -74.91
N ASN A 214 82.92 51.29 -74.96
CA ASN A 214 83.47 51.88 -76.18
C ASN A 214 84.16 50.77 -77.01
N GLU A 215 83.63 50.48 -78.20
CA GLU A 215 84.20 49.51 -79.15
C GLU A 215 84.80 50.17 -80.39
N GLY A 216 84.86 51.51 -80.42
CA GLY A 216 85.61 52.26 -81.43
C GLY A 216 87.11 52.32 -81.13
N PHE A 217 87.87 52.85 -82.08
CA PHE A 217 89.34 52.80 -82.06
C PHE A 217 90.01 53.97 -81.30
N SER A 218 89.24 54.96 -80.85
CA SER A 218 89.73 56.08 -80.04
C SER A 218 88.96 56.20 -78.72
N THR A 219 89.58 56.85 -77.72
CA THR A 219 88.86 57.35 -76.55
C THR A 219 87.76 58.32 -76.99
N GLY A 220 86.66 58.35 -76.25
CA GLY A 220 85.58 59.33 -76.43
C GLY A 220 84.96 59.75 -75.09
N LYS A 221 84.46 60.99 -75.05
CA LYS A 221 83.72 61.57 -73.93
C LYS A 221 82.26 61.68 -74.29
N PHE A 222 81.40 61.16 -73.42
CA PHE A 222 79.97 61.04 -73.63
C PHE A 222 79.21 61.86 -72.59
N CYS A 223 78.19 62.59 -73.04
CA CYS A 223 77.30 63.40 -72.21
C CYS A 223 75.84 63.07 -72.53
N ILE A 224 75.08 62.61 -71.54
CA ILE A 224 73.65 62.29 -71.66
C ILE A 224 72.83 63.50 -71.24
N ARG A 225 71.97 64.01 -72.13
CA ARG A 225 71.11 65.18 -71.88
C ARG A 225 69.64 64.92 -72.26
N PRO A 226 68.66 65.56 -71.59
CA PRO A 226 67.27 65.56 -72.03
C PRO A 226 67.15 66.10 -73.46
N LYS A 227 66.47 65.41 -74.38
CA LYS A 227 66.34 65.88 -75.79
C LYS A 227 65.63 67.23 -75.90
N LYS A 228 64.85 67.61 -74.88
CA LYS A 228 64.15 68.91 -74.78
C LYS A 228 65.06 70.07 -74.32
N ALA A 229 66.32 69.81 -73.96
CA ALA A 229 67.29 70.81 -73.53
C ALA A 229 68.29 71.17 -74.65
N CYS A 230 68.06 72.34 -75.27
CA CYS A 230 68.96 73.02 -76.20
C CYS A 230 68.87 74.54 -75.96
N PRO A 231 69.91 75.35 -76.25
CA PRO A 231 71.21 74.97 -76.83
C PRO A 231 72.15 74.27 -75.82
N PRO A 232 73.23 73.61 -76.30
CA PRO A 232 74.21 72.95 -75.42
C PRO A 232 75.10 73.96 -74.68
N PRO A 233 75.33 73.78 -73.36
CA PRO A 233 76.48 74.36 -72.66
C PRO A 233 77.78 73.60 -73.01
N ASP A 234 78.94 74.20 -72.72
CA ASP A 234 80.25 73.52 -72.82
C ASP A 234 80.29 72.20 -72.03
N PHE A 235 81.11 71.25 -72.49
CA PHE A 235 81.45 70.02 -71.74
C PHE A 235 81.96 70.28 -70.30
N ARG A 236 82.42 71.50 -70.00
CA ARG A 236 82.85 71.92 -68.64
C ARG A 236 81.70 72.35 -67.72
N ALA A 237 80.51 72.60 -68.24
CA ALA A 237 79.37 73.16 -67.50
C ALA A 237 78.31 72.13 -67.07
N VAL A 238 78.35 70.90 -67.61
CA VAL A 238 77.41 69.81 -67.27
C VAL A 238 78.04 68.80 -66.30
N ALA A 239 78.78 69.30 -65.30
CA ALA A 239 79.37 68.50 -64.23
C ALA A 239 78.36 68.13 -63.13
N THR A 240 77.17 67.65 -63.52
CA THR A 240 76.10 67.26 -62.59
C THR A 240 76.40 65.88 -62.00
N VAL A 241 76.66 65.83 -60.69
CA VAL A 241 77.11 64.61 -59.98
C VAL A 241 75.98 63.57 -59.79
N GLY A 242 74.72 63.96 -59.97
CA GLY A 242 73.53 63.11 -59.75
C GLY A 242 72.95 62.46 -61.01
N PHE A 243 71.63 62.24 -61.01
CA PHE A 243 70.86 61.71 -62.13
C PHE A 243 70.40 62.82 -63.11
N VAL A 244 70.37 62.50 -64.40
CA VAL A 244 69.74 63.28 -65.46
C VAL A 244 68.25 62.96 -65.49
N ILE A 245 67.45 63.74 -64.75
CA ILE A 245 66.02 63.49 -64.55
C ILE A 245 65.17 64.08 -65.68
N GLN A 246 64.24 63.28 -66.20
CA GLN A 246 63.17 63.66 -67.12
C GLN A 246 61.95 62.79 -66.78
N ASP A 247 61.06 63.29 -65.92
CA ASP A 247 59.94 62.53 -65.31
C ASP A 247 59.21 61.61 -66.32
N PRO A 248 58.96 60.32 -66.01
CA PRO A 248 59.23 59.60 -64.76
C PRO A 248 60.56 58.83 -64.75
N PHE A 249 61.59 59.30 -65.46
CA PHE A 249 62.89 58.61 -65.57
C PHE A 249 64.07 59.45 -65.07
N GLY A 250 65.16 58.79 -64.68
CA GLY A 250 66.46 59.42 -64.41
C GLY A 250 67.62 58.52 -64.84
N ILE A 251 68.65 59.09 -65.48
CA ILE A 251 69.84 58.35 -65.95
C ILE A 251 71.11 58.82 -65.23
N HIS A 252 71.97 57.90 -64.80
CA HIS A 252 73.29 58.18 -64.21
C HIS A 252 74.35 57.21 -64.75
N PRO A 253 75.63 57.61 -64.92
CA PRO A 253 76.16 58.96 -64.77
C PRO A 253 75.79 59.88 -65.94
N ALA A 254 75.74 61.19 -65.68
CA ALA A 254 75.42 62.21 -66.68
C ALA A 254 76.52 62.37 -67.74
N VAL A 255 77.79 62.26 -67.33
CA VAL A 255 78.97 62.43 -68.19
C VAL A 255 79.99 61.36 -67.84
N PHE A 256 80.63 60.75 -68.84
CA PHE A 256 81.67 59.73 -68.67
C PHE A 256 82.67 59.68 -69.84
N GLU A 257 83.87 59.17 -69.58
CA GLU A 257 84.95 59.00 -70.55
C GLU A 257 85.31 57.52 -70.66
N LEU A 258 85.47 57.00 -71.88
CA LEU A 258 85.80 55.59 -72.13
C LEU A 258 86.91 55.45 -73.17
N ALA A 259 88.01 54.83 -72.77
CA ALA A 259 89.05 54.35 -73.69
C ALA A 259 88.55 53.15 -74.52
N PRO A 260 89.20 52.81 -75.66
CA PRO A 260 88.86 51.63 -76.45
C PRO A 260 88.83 50.34 -75.62
N GLY A 261 87.73 49.61 -75.71
CA GLY A 261 87.47 48.37 -74.97
C GLY A 261 87.00 48.55 -73.51
N GLN A 262 87.03 49.76 -72.95
CA GLN A 262 86.56 50.08 -71.59
C GLN A 262 85.03 50.14 -71.51
N SER A 263 84.46 49.82 -70.36
CA SER A 263 83.02 49.90 -70.08
C SER A 263 82.68 50.64 -68.79
N THR A 264 81.47 51.21 -68.74
CA THR A 264 80.83 51.77 -67.54
C THR A 264 79.42 51.20 -67.37
N THR A 265 78.84 51.30 -66.17
CA THR A 265 77.43 50.97 -65.92
C THR A 265 76.60 52.25 -65.99
N VAL A 266 75.59 52.25 -66.86
CA VAL A 266 74.54 53.27 -66.86
C VAL A 266 73.36 52.73 -66.05
N GLU A 267 72.97 53.49 -65.03
CA GLU A 267 71.84 53.25 -64.15
C GLU A 267 70.65 54.09 -64.60
N VAL A 268 69.51 53.45 -64.82
CA VAL A 268 68.26 54.09 -65.23
C VAL A 268 67.17 53.78 -64.22
N VAL A 269 66.67 54.83 -63.57
CA VAL A 269 65.64 54.76 -62.53
C VAL A 269 64.31 55.17 -63.16
N PHE A 270 63.27 54.36 -62.96
CA PHE A 270 61.90 54.61 -63.40
C PHE A 270 60.98 54.72 -62.18
N PHE A 271 60.21 55.80 -62.07
CA PHE A 271 59.35 56.12 -60.92
C PHE A 271 57.94 56.57 -61.36
N PRO A 272 57.06 55.65 -61.82
CA PRO A 272 55.77 56.01 -62.41
C PRO A 272 54.81 56.65 -61.41
N SER A 273 54.29 57.83 -61.76
CA SER A 273 53.20 58.49 -61.02
C SER A 273 51.79 58.13 -61.54
N PHE A 274 51.69 57.47 -62.70
CA PHE A 274 50.44 57.11 -63.36
C PHE A 274 50.53 55.70 -63.97
N PRO A 275 49.40 54.95 -64.07
CA PRO A 275 49.40 53.56 -64.53
C PRO A 275 49.40 53.45 -66.07
N GLU A 276 50.38 54.07 -66.72
CA GLU A 276 50.47 54.19 -68.18
C GLU A 276 51.87 53.81 -68.69
N VAL A 277 51.96 53.55 -70.01
CA VAL A 277 53.23 53.37 -70.71
C VAL A 277 53.92 54.73 -70.85
N SER A 278 55.00 54.90 -70.10
CA SER A 278 55.82 56.12 -70.08
C SER A 278 57.00 55.98 -71.04
N GLN A 279 57.32 57.06 -71.77
CA GLN A 279 58.43 57.12 -72.70
C GLN A 279 59.10 58.49 -72.67
N GLN A 280 60.44 58.53 -72.62
CA GLN A 280 61.23 59.77 -72.74
C GLN A 280 62.50 59.53 -73.57
N THR A 281 62.90 60.52 -74.36
CA THR A 281 64.13 60.45 -75.17
C THR A 281 65.20 61.40 -74.65
N TYR A 282 66.40 60.85 -74.49
CA TYR A 282 67.64 61.53 -74.15
C TYR A 282 68.55 61.52 -75.38
N THR A 283 69.43 62.51 -75.50
CA THR A 283 70.46 62.56 -76.54
C THR A 283 71.82 62.38 -75.88
N VAL A 284 72.63 61.49 -76.44
CA VAL A 284 74.01 61.21 -76.02
C VAL A 284 74.96 61.89 -77.00
N VAL A 285 75.62 62.94 -76.53
CA VAL A 285 76.59 63.73 -77.29
C VAL A 285 77.99 63.15 -77.07
N CYS A 286 78.75 62.95 -78.14
CA CYS A 286 80.16 62.58 -78.08
C CYS A 286 81.07 63.73 -78.53
N ASP A 287 82.31 63.78 -78.02
CA ASP A 287 83.32 64.79 -78.32
C ASP A 287 83.86 64.76 -79.77
N ASN A 288 83.49 63.75 -80.55
CA ASN A 288 83.66 63.69 -82.00
C ASN A 288 82.52 64.35 -82.82
N CYS A 289 81.62 65.08 -82.15
CA CYS A 289 80.39 65.68 -82.73
C CYS A 289 79.36 64.67 -83.27
N GLN A 290 79.34 63.43 -82.77
CA GLN A 290 78.23 62.50 -83.00
C GLN A 290 77.19 62.60 -81.86
N ASP A 291 75.94 62.89 -82.24
CA ASP A 291 74.77 62.82 -81.37
C ASP A 291 73.98 61.53 -81.66
N ASN A 292 73.74 60.71 -80.63
CA ASN A 292 72.89 59.52 -80.70
C ASN A 292 71.70 59.65 -79.75
N ASP A 293 70.47 59.47 -80.26
CA ASP A 293 69.29 59.42 -79.40
C ASP A 293 69.10 58.04 -78.75
N VAL A 294 68.67 58.07 -77.49
CA VAL A 294 68.35 56.91 -76.65
C VAL A 294 66.99 57.15 -75.99
N THR A 295 66.08 56.21 -76.17
CA THR A 295 64.72 56.27 -75.64
C THR A 295 64.58 55.32 -74.46
N VAL A 296 64.08 55.82 -73.34
CA VAL A 296 63.71 55.00 -72.17
C VAL A 296 62.20 54.77 -72.18
N THR A 297 61.78 53.52 -71.95
CA THR A 297 60.39 53.11 -71.74
C THR A 297 60.20 52.45 -70.39
N GLY A 298 58.96 52.46 -69.89
CA GLY A 298 58.57 51.76 -68.67
C GLY A 298 57.05 51.85 -68.48
N VAL A 299 56.45 50.91 -67.74
CA VAL A 299 55.00 50.82 -67.58
C VAL A 299 54.61 50.96 -66.11
N GLY A 300 53.87 52.00 -65.76
CA GLY A 300 53.24 52.10 -64.45
C GLY A 300 52.02 51.18 -64.37
N GLN A 301 51.78 50.54 -63.24
CA GLN A 301 50.57 49.74 -63.00
C GLN A 301 50.01 49.97 -61.60
N LEU A 302 48.69 49.86 -61.46
CA LEU A 302 48.02 49.72 -60.16
C LEU A 302 47.91 48.22 -59.82
N ILE A 303 47.64 47.92 -58.55
CA ILE A 303 47.23 46.58 -58.11
C ILE A 303 45.96 46.19 -58.87
N ALA A 304 45.97 45.01 -59.51
CA ALA A 304 44.85 44.45 -60.25
C ALA A 304 44.72 42.97 -59.90
N LEU A 305 43.72 42.65 -59.08
CA LEU A 305 43.46 41.31 -58.56
C LEU A 305 41.99 40.95 -58.80
N GLU A 306 41.74 39.69 -59.16
CA GLU A 306 40.41 39.21 -59.56
C GLU A 306 40.17 37.80 -59.01
N LEU A 307 39.07 37.60 -58.27
CA LEU A 307 38.61 36.27 -57.86
C LEU A 307 37.85 35.62 -59.04
N LEU A 308 38.48 34.67 -59.72
CA LEU A 308 37.96 34.06 -60.95
C LEU A 308 37.02 32.87 -60.70
N PHE A 309 37.22 32.16 -59.59
CA PHE A 309 36.51 30.92 -59.32
C PHE A 309 36.37 30.67 -57.82
N VAL A 310 35.18 30.22 -57.44
CA VAL A 310 34.87 29.67 -56.11
C VAL A 310 34.20 28.31 -56.32
N THR A 311 34.60 27.31 -55.54
CA THR A 311 33.97 25.98 -55.58
C THR A 311 32.50 26.07 -55.14
N SER A 312 31.61 25.52 -55.97
CA SER A 312 30.15 25.69 -55.90
C SER A 312 29.63 27.11 -56.19
N GLY A 313 30.48 28.01 -56.68
CA GLY A 313 30.14 29.41 -56.96
C GLY A 313 30.13 30.31 -55.73
N GLU A 314 29.99 31.61 -55.98
CA GLU A 314 29.73 32.63 -54.96
C GLU A 314 28.26 32.58 -54.51
N SER A 315 28.05 32.86 -53.23
CA SER A 315 26.74 32.89 -52.60
C SER A 315 26.07 34.26 -52.81
N LYS A 316 24.74 34.29 -52.75
CA LYS A 316 23.97 35.54 -52.72
C LYS A 316 23.34 35.68 -51.34
N PRO A 317 23.31 36.89 -50.74
CA PRO A 317 22.70 37.09 -49.44
C PRO A 317 21.19 36.82 -49.48
N GLU A 318 20.66 36.20 -48.43
CA GLU A 318 19.23 35.95 -48.29
C GLU A 318 18.44 37.24 -47.97
N PRO A 319 17.15 37.35 -48.35
CA PRO A 319 16.35 38.58 -48.22
C PRO A 319 15.89 38.88 -46.77
N SER A 320 16.87 39.14 -45.90
CA SER A 320 16.81 39.64 -44.52
C SER A 320 18.20 39.60 -43.85
N GLU A 321 19.19 38.99 -44.51
CA GLU A 321 20.53 38.73 -44.00
C GLU A 321 21.39 40.00 -43.95
N VAL A 322 22.22 40.13 -42.91
CA VAL A 322 23.21 41.21 -42.80
C VAL A 322 24.55 40.73 -43.36
N THR A 323 25.06 41.47 -44.34
CA THR A 323 26.43 41.36 -44.89
C THR A 323 27.34 42.44 -44.28
N ASP A 324 28.65 42.33 -44.46
CA ASP A 324 29.55 43.47 -44.24
C ASP A 324 29.31 44.53 -45.33
N VAL A 325 29.65 45.79 -45.01
CA VAL A 325 29.60 46.93 -45.94
C VAL A 325 30.86 47.05 -46.79
N THR A 326 31.94 46.33 -46.48
CA THR A 326 33.18 46.28 -47.29
C THR A 326 33.36 45.00 -48.10
N ALA A 327 32.50 43.99 -47.91
CA ALA A 327 32.60 42.71 -48.60
C ALA A 327 32.44 42.84 -50.13
N GLN A 328 33.39 42.29 -50.88
CA GLN A 328 33.39 42.26 -52.35
C GLN A 328 32.82 40.95 -52.87
N HIS A 329 33.03 39.86 -52.13
CA HIS A 329 32.59 38.49 -52.45
C HIS A 329 31.96 37.82 -51.23
N LEU A 330 30.99 36.93 -51.43
CA LEU A 330 30.32 36.18 -50.36
C LEU A 330 30.43 34.67 -50.59
N ILE A 331 30.95 33.93 -49.60
CA ILE A 331 31.13 32.48 -49.67
C ILE A 331 30.48 31.80 -48.46
N GLN A 332 29.35 31.15 -48.70
CA GLN A 332 28.65 30.35 -47.69
C GLN A 332 29.03 28.87 -47.80
N PHE A 333 29.12 28.18 -46.66
CA PHE A 333 29.25 26.73 -46.53
C PHE A 333 27.91 26.11 -46.13
N ASP A 334 27.59 24.94 -46.69
CA ASP A 334 26.45 24.13 -46.26
C ASP A 334 26.57 23.78 -44.76
N PRO A 335 25.48 23.60 -44.00
CA PRO A 335 25.56 23.24 -42.60
C PRO A 335 26.33 21.93 -42.37
N GLN A 336 27.29 21.91 -41.44
CA GLN A 336 28.15 20.75 -41.12
C GLN A 336 27.99 20.27 -39.68
N ASN A 337 28.46 19.06 -39.33
CA ASN A 337 28.55 18.65 -37.93
C ASN A 337 29.86 19.19 -37.28
N PRO A 338 29.90 19.37 -35.94
CA PRO A 338 31.13 19.74 -35.23
C PRO A 338 32.31 18.82 -35.53
N HIS A 339 33.51 19.39 -35.56
CA HIS A 339 34.80 18.75 -35.86
C HIS A 339 34.90 18.05 -37.22
N THR A 340 33.97 18.33 -38.15
CA THR A 340 34.10 17.95 -39.56
C THR A 340 34.79 19.05 -40.35
N THR A 341 35.49 18.70 -41.42
CA THR A 341 36.21 19.64 -42.29
C THR A 341 35.60 19.68 -43.67
N LYS A 342 35.33 20.88 -44.18
CA LYS A 342 34.82 21.13 -45.54
C LYS A 342 35.70 22.16 -46.25
N GLU A 343 36.05 21.88 -47.50
CA GLU A 343 36.95 22.72 -48.29
C GLU A 343 36.23 23.32 -49.51
N LYS A 344 36.58 24.57 -49.83
CA LYS A 344 36.27 25.24 -51.10
C LYS A 344 37.57 25.76 -51.71
N LYS A 345 37.89 25.32 -52.92
CA LYS A 345 38.97 25.90 -53.72
C LYS A 345 38.54 27.26 -54.29
N LEU A 346 39.41 28.25 -54.14
CA LEU A 346 39.34 29.59 -54.74
C LEU A 346 40.46 29.71 -55.79
N VAL A 347 40.28 30.56 -56.81
CA VAL A 347 41.33 30.93 -57.76
C VAL A 347 41.37 32.44 -57.94
N ILE A 348 42.53 33.06 -57.67
CA ILE A 348 42.74 34.50 -57.74
C ILE A 348 43.84 34.81 -58.77
N ARG A 349 43.56 35.71 -59.72
CA ARG A 349 44.53 36.16 -60.72
C ARG A 349 45.22 37.45 -60.29
N ASN A 350 46.54 37.49 -60.40
CA ASN A 350 47.31 38.73 -60.44
C ASN A 350 47.41 39.22 -61.89
N SER A 351 46.65 40.26 -62.23
CA SER A 351 46.63 40.85 -63.58
C SER A 351 47.71 41.92 -63.79
N THR A 352 48.67 42.05 -62.86
CA THR A 352 49.84 42.94 -62.99
C THR A 352 51.06 42.18 -63.51
N HIS A 353 52.02 42.90 -64.08
CA HIS A 353 53.34 42.41 -64.47
C HIS A 353 54.36 42.50 -63.31
N VAL A 354 53.88 42.60 -62.06
CA VAL A 354 54.69 42.73 -60.85
C VAL A 354 54.34 41.61 -59.87
N GLU A 355 55.34 41.11 -59.16
CA GLU A 355 55.13 40.15 -58.07
C GLU A 355 54.50 40.85 -56.87
N LEU A 356 53.44 40.28 -56.29
CA LEU A 356 52.71 40.86 -55.17
C LEU A 356 52.80 39.95 -53.93
N PRO A 357 53.71 40.22 -52.97
CA PRO A 357 53.75 39.51 -51.69
C PRO A 357 52.45 39.70 -50.90
N PHE A 358 51.91 38.63 -50.31
CA PHE A 358 50.63 38.67 -49.62
C PHE A 358 50.61 37.83 -48.33
N TYR A 359 49.64 38.10 -47.47
CA TYR A 359 49.17 37.19 -46.42
C TYR A 359 47.65 37.31 -46.21
N TRP A 360 47.04 36.30 -45.62
CA TRP A 360 45.63 36.29 -45.25
C TRP A 360 45.40 36.75 -43.81
N GLN A 361 44.40 37.62 -43.61
CA GLN A 361 43.94 38.04 -42.29
C GLN A 361 42.44 37.73 -42.14
N ILE A 362 42.05 37.20 -40.98
CA ILE A 362 40.65 36.91 -40.63
C ILE A 362 40.22 37.83 -39.49
N THR A 363 39.11 38.54 -39.70
CA THR A 363 38.57 39.58 -38.81
C THR A 363 37.07 39.37 -38.55
N LYS A 364 36.52 39.98 -37.51
CA LYS A 364 35.08 39.94 -37.23
C LYS A 364 34.34 40.97 -38.11
N PRO A 365 33.18 40.62 -38.71
CA PRO A 365 32.47 41.47 -39.67
C PRO A 365 31.85 42.72 -39.01
N ASN A 366 31.76 43.80 -39.78
CA ASN A 366 31.40 45.15 -39.35
C ASN A 366 29.91 45.42 -39.62
N LEU A 367 29.04 44.71 -38.89
CA LEU A 367 27.58 44.70 -39.06
C LEU A 367 26.88 46.00 -38.62
N LYS A 368 27.32 47.16 -39.14
CA LYS A 368 26.70 48.47 -38.91
C LYS A 368 25.60 48.73 -39.95
N PRO A 369 24.39 49.14 -39.56
CA PRO A 369 23.36 49.54 -40.52
C PRO A 369 23.77 50.83 -41.23
N PHE A 370 23.72 50.82 -42.57
CA PHE A 370 24.06 51.97 -43.40
C PHE A 370 22.90 52.97 -43.48
N ILE A 371 23.14 54.22 -43.08
CA ILE A 371 22.20 55.34 -43.26
C ILE A 371 22.77 56.24 -44.38
N PRO A 372 22.05 56.49 -45.50
CA PRO A 372 22.71 56.97 -46.74
C PRO A 372 23.23 58.42 -46.80
N GLU A 373 23.22 59.21 -45.72
CA GLU A 373 23.36 60.68 -45.79
C GLU A 373 24.63 61.28 -45.13
N GLU A 374 25.54 60.49 -44.56
CA GLU A 374 26.84 61.00 -44.07
C GLU A 374 28.03 60.33 -44.78
N THR A 375 28.87 61.14 -45.44
CA THR A 375 30.13 60.70 -46.07
C THR A 375 31.21 60.46 -45.02
N ALA A 376 31.12 59.35 -44.30
CA ALA A 376 32.09 58.96 -43.28
C ALA A 376 33.42 58.45 -43.89
N ASP A 377 34.54 58.83 -43.26
CA ASP A 377 35.87 58.25 -43.53
C ASP A 377 35.86 56.72 -43.28
N PHE A 378 35.85 55.91 -44.34
CA PHE A 378 36.02 54.44 -44.21
C PHE A 378 37.36 54.06 -43.57
N ARG A 379 38.37 54.95 -43.61
CA ARG A 379 39.71 54.81 -43.00
C ARG A 379 39.76 54.71 -41.46
N LYS A 380 38.62 54.51 -40.78
CA LYS A 380 38.51 54.46 -39.30
C LYS A 380 37.70 53.25 -38.79
N LEU A 381 37.51 52.20 -39.58
CA LEU A 381 37.01 50.91 -39.08
C LEU A 381 38.07 50.24 -38.18
N LYS A 382 37.64 49.74 -37.01
CA LYS A 382 38.48 48.95 -36.10
C LYS A 382 38.33 47.47 -36.42
N HIS A 383 39.12 46.98 -37.38
CA HIS A 383 39.18 45.56 -37.73
C HIS A 383 39.72 44.74 -36.56
N ASN A 384 38.84 44.04 -35.84
CA ASN A 384 39.23 43.13 -34.76
C ASN A 384 39.54 41.75 -35.35
N ARG A 385 40.74 41.21 -35.11
CA ARG A 385 41.14 39.85 -35.53
C ARG A 385 40.20 38.81 -34.92
N ASP A 386 39.75 37.85 -35.71
CA ASP A 386 38.84 36.81 -35.26
C ASP A 386 39.59 35.55 -34.81
N THR A 387 39.88 35.46 -33.51
CA THR A 387 40.58 34.32 -32.90
C THR A 387 39.70 33.10 -32.64
N GLU A 388 38.38 33.19 -32.89
CA GLU A 388 37.42 32.09 -32.74
C GLU A 388 36.93 31.55 -34.10
N SER A 389 37.51 32.02 -35.20
CA SER A 389 37.06 31.65 -36.54
C SER A 389 37.24 30.16 -36.83
N ALA A 390 36.24 29.55 -37.44
CA ALA A 390 36.31 28.18 -37.96
C ALA A 390 36.91 28.11 -39.38
N PHE A 391 37.39 29.24 -39.92
CA PHE A 391 37.91 29.35 -41.28
C PHE A 391 39.44 29.46 -41.31
N SER A 392 40.06 28.88 -42.35
CA SER A 392 41.49 29.08 -42.65
C SER A 392 41.73 29.04 -44.17
N LEU A 393 42.84 29.62 -44.64
CA LEU A 393 43.27 29.50 -46.04
C LEU A 393 44.67 28.93 -46.14
N ASN A 394 44.86 28.03 -47.10
CA ASN A 394 46.17 27.49 -47.49
C ASN A 394 46.45 27.85 -48.96
N PRO A 395 47.61 28.48 -49.30
CA PRO A 395 48.65 28.98 -48.39
C PRO A 395 48.24 30.25 -47.63
N GLU A 396 48.62 30.33 -46.35
CA GLU A 396 48.35 31.49 -45.46
C GLU A 396 49.08 32.78 -45.90
N GLN A 397 50.25 32.63 -46.53
CA GLN A 397 51.04 33.73 -47.10
C GLN A 397 51.89 33.24 -48.27
N GLY A 398 52.33 34.17 -49.13
CA GLY A 398 53.18 33.86 -50.27
C GLY A 398 53.47 35.08 -51.14
N VAL A 399 53.70 34.84 -52.42
CA VAL A 399 53.85 35.87 -53.47
C VAL A 399 52.96 35.47 -54.65
N LEU A 400 52.17 36.42 -55.15
CA LEU A 400 51.40 36.24 -56.38
C LEU A 400 52.30 36.58 -57.58
N LEU A 401 52.64 35.57 -58.38
CA LEU A 401 53.41 35.71 -59.59
C LEU A 401 52.69 36.57 -60.64
N PRO A 402 53.40 37.24 -61.56
CA PRO A 402 52.79 38.14 -62.54
C PRO A 402 51.95 37.38 -63.58
N HIS A 403 50.78 37.91 -63.93
CA HIS A 403 49.87 37.35 -64.96
C HIS A 403 49.49 35.87 -64.73
N ALA A 404 49.45 35.43 -63.47
CA ALA A 404 49.21 34.04 -63.09
C ALA A 404 48.01 33.85 -62.16
N ASP A 405 47.39 32.68 -62.29
CA ASP A 405 46.24 32.22 -61.52
C ASP A 405 46.73 31.41 -60.31
N HIS A 406 46.35 31.83 -59.11
CA HIS A 406 46.82 31.26 -57.85
C HIS A 406 45.68 30.54 -57.13
N GLU A 407 45.92 29.29 -56.74
CA GLU A 407 44.94 28.43 -56.10
C GLU A 407 45.03 28.52 -54.58
N PHE A 408 43.89 28.71 -53.94
CA PHE A 408 43.77 28.74 -52.48
C PHE A 408 42.72 27.72 -52.02
N ILE A 409 42.98 27.04 -50.91
CA ILE A 409 42.01 26.16 -50.26
C ILE A 409 41.46 26.91 -49.05
N LEU A 410 40.19 27.35 -49.13
CA LEU A 410 39.42 27.88 -48.01
C LEU A 410 38.77 26.71 -47.27
N THR A 411 39.17 26.51 -46.02
CA THR A 411 38.75 25.39 -45.18
C THR A 411 37.82 25.89 -44.08
N TYR A 412 36.72 25.17 -43.84
CA TYR A 412 35.79 25.36 -42.74
C TYR A 412 35.81 24.14 -41.83
N THR A 413 36.23 24.31 -40.57
CA THR A 413 36.26 23.25 -39.54
C THR A 413 35.67 23.79 -38.22
N PRO A 414 34.33 23.80 -38.08
CA PRO A 414 33.68 24.29 -36.87
C PRO A 414 33.86 23.33 -35.69
N GLN A 415 33.94 23.88 -34.47
CA GLN A 415 34.13 23.09 -33.24
C GLN A 415 32.90 23.15 -32.32
N GLU A 416 32.16 24.24 -32.34
CA GLU A 416 31.00 24.49 -31.47
C GLU A 416 29.71 24.54 -32.28
N LEU A 417 28.57 24.27 -31.65
CA LEU A 417 27.24 24.38 -32.27
C LEU A 417 26.80 25.85 -32.39
N LYS A 418 27.51 26.63 -33.23
CA LYS A 418 27.21 28.04 -33.54
C LYS A 418 27.35 28.35 -35.04
N SER A 419 26.66 29.40 -35.48
CA SER A 419 26.93 29.99 -36.80
C SER A 419 28.21 30.81 -36.75
N TYR A 420 29.12 30.54 -37.67
CA TYR A 420 30.38 31.25 -37.85
C TYR A 420 30.24 32.25 -39.01
N HIS A 421 30.61 33.50 -38.76
CA HIS A 421 30.57 34.60 -39.71
C HIS A 421 31.84 35.43 -39.50
N SER A 422 32.76 35.37 -40.45
CA SER A 422 34.06 36.03 -40.39
C SER A 422 34.32 36.79 -41.71
N MET A 423 35.23 37.74 -41.66
CA MET A 423 35.60 38.60 -42.78
C MET A 423 37.07 38.34 -43.14
N ILE A 424 37.31 37.81 -44.34
CA ILE A 424 38.64 37.39 -44.81
C ILE A 424 39.21 38.44 -45.76
N GLN A 425 40.40 38.93 -45.41
CA GLN A 425 41.08 40.01 -46.11
C GLN A 425 42.41 39.49 -46.65
N MET A 426 42.66 39.67 -47.95
CA MET A 426 44.00 39.48 -48.52
C MET A 426 44.76 40.79 -48.38
N VAL A 427 45.82 40.77 -47.58
CA VAL A 427 46.71 41.92 -47.39
C VAL A 427 47.93 41.73 -48.26
N LEU A 428 48.20 42.69 -49.14
CA LEU A 428 49.46 42.77 -49.86
C LEU A 428 50.48 43.52 -49.01
N ARG A 429 51.71 43.03 -49.01
CA ARG A 429 52.86 43.65 -48.34
C ARG A 429 53.69 44.45 -49.33
N ASP A 430 54.51 45.34 -48.78
CA ASP A 430 55.55 46.08 -49.51
C ASP A 430 55.01 46.95 -50.67
N ILE A 431 53.76 47.43 -50.56
CA ILE A 431 53.13 48.29 -51.58
C ILE A 431 53.58 49.74 -51.43
N PRO A 432 54.06 50.40 -52.52
CA PRO A 432 54.52 51.80 -52.45
C PRO A 432 53.43 52.81 -52.05
N GLU A 433 53.80 53.81 -51.23
CA GLU A 433 52.97 54.99 -50.95
C GLU A 433 52.68 55.83 -52.22
N SER A 434 51.64 56.66 -52.17
CA SER A 434 51.22 57.50 -53.31
C SER A 434 52.23 58.63 -53.64
N PRO A 435 52.39 59.00 -54.93
CA PRO A 435 53.58 59.72 -55.42
C PRO A 435 53.56 61.23 -55.14
N CYS A 436 53.78 61.63 -53.88
CA CYS A 436 53.78 63.05 -53.48
C CYS A 436 55.17 63.70 -53.32
N LEU A 437 56.24 62.96 -53.00
CA LEU A 437 57.54 63.55 -52.57
C LEU A 437 58.83 62.98 -53.22
N VAL A 438 58.72 62.13 -54.25
CA VAL A 438 59.89 61.47 -54.88
C VAL A 438 60.94 62.47 -55.41
N LYS A 439 60.54 63.71 -55.76
CA LYS A 439 61.42 64.76 -56.29
C LYS A 439 62.45 65.31 -55.31
N GLU A 440 62.22 65.20 -54.00
CA GLU A 440 63.22 65.61 -52.99
C GLU A 440 64.18 64.47 -52.64
N VAL A 441 63.71 63.21 -52.70
CA VAL A 441 64.48 62.01 -52.32
C VAL A 441 65.63 61.74 -53.29
N LEU A 442 65.42 61.89 -54.60
CA LEU A 442 66.46 61.62 -55.63
C LEU A 442 67.68 62.58 -55.58
N LEU A 443 67.66 63.59 -54.70
CA LEU A 443 68.78 64.50 -54.45
C LEU A 443 69.60 64.15 -53.19
N GLN A 444 69.21 63.12 -52.43
CA GLN A 444 69.91 62.66 -51.22
C GLN A 444 70.19 61.15 -51.32
N ASN A 445 71.45 60.74 -51.13
CA ASN A 445 71.94 59.41 -51.50
C ASN A 445 71.56 58.24 -50.53
N ILE A 446 70.38 58.26 -49.92
CA ILE A 446 69.82 57.09 -49.19
C ILE A 446 68.29 57.05 -49.40
N PRO A 447 67.72 55.98 -49.99
CA PRO A 447 66.28 55.79 -50.06
C PRO A 447 65.75 55.05 -48.81
N GLU A 448 65.15 55.77 -47.86
CA GLU A 448 64.17 55.15 -46.95
C GLU A 448 62.85 54.98 -47.72
N TYR A 449 62.66 53.77 -48.25
CA TYR A 449 61.45 53.38 -48.96
C TYR A 449 60.32 53.20 -47.95
N LYS A 450 59.25 54.00 -48.08
CA LYS A 450 58.01 53.73 -47.36
C LYS A 450 57.12 52.83 -48.20
N ALA A 451 56.70 51.74 -47.58
CA ALA A 451 55.70 50.84 -48.11
C ALA A 451 54.66 50.58 -47.02
N GLU A 452 53.39 50.49 -47.41
CA GLU A 452 52.27 50.19 -46.53
C GLU A 452 51.65 48.83 -46.90
N ASP A 453 51.08 48.17 -45.90
CA ASP A 453 50.29 46.95 -46.11
C ASP A 453 48.88 47.34 -46.60
N VAL A 454 48.47 46.83 -47.76
CA VAL A 454 47.22 47.22 -48.44
C VAL A 454 46.26 46.04 -48.55
N ILE A 455 45.05 46.19 -48.01
CA ILE A 455 43.95 45.24 -48.21
C ILE A 455 43.52 45.32 -49.68
N ALA A 456 43.65 44.21 -50.41
CA ALA A 456 43.42 44.18 -51.87
C ALA A 456 42.29 43.24 -52.31
N LEU A 457 41.77 42.39 -51.43
CA LEU A 457 40.59 41.56 -51.68
C LEU A 457 39.85 41.30 -50.36
N GLU A 458 38.52 41.40 -50.39
CA GLU A 458 37.67 41.28 -49.20
C GLU A 458 36.53 40.26 -49.42
N ILE A 459 36.65 39.08 -48.79
CA ILE A 459 35.73 37.94 -48.92
C ILE A 459 34.99 37.71 -47.59
N GLU A 460 33.68 37.88 -47.58
CA GLU A 460 32.82 37.52 -46.45
C GLU A 460 32.58 36.00 -46.46
N VAL A 461 32.77 35.35 -45.31
CA VAL A 461 32.59 33.89 -45.17
C VAL A 461 31.57 33.55 -44.09
N LYS A 462 30.68 32.62 -44.42
CA LYS A 462 29.61 32.15 -43.53
C LYS A 462 29.52 30.63 -43.53
N GLY A 463 29.28 30.05 -42.37
CA GLY A 463 29.14 28.61 -42.20
C GLY A 463 28.36 28.31 -40.93
N SER A 464 27.46 27.33 -41.00
CA SER A 464 26.62 26.95 -39.87
C SER A 464 26.89 25.50 -39.45
N THR A 465 26.61 25.20 -38.19
CA THR A 465 26.67 23.84 -37.66
C THR A 465 25.29 23.29 -37.37
N GLU A 466 25.13 21.99 -37.59
CA GLU A 466 23.97 21.21 -37.15
C GLU A 466 24.40 20.09 -36.17
N PRO A 467 23.57 19.78 -35.16
CA PRO A 467 23.83 18.67 -34.25
C PRO A 467 23.80 17.32 -34.99
N PHE A 468 24.44 16.32 -34.40
CA PHE A 468 24.37 14.94 -34.89
C PHE A 468 22.91 14.45 -34.86
N GLN A 469 22.40 14.00 -36.01
CA GLN A 469 21.01 13.54 -36.14
C GLN A 469 20.95 12.03 -35.95
N LEU A 470 20.71 11.61 -34.71
CA LEU A 470 20.69 10.21 -34.32
C LEU A 470 19.27 9.78 -33.96
N LEU A 471 18.85 8.61 -34.47
CA LEU A 471 17.51 8.06 -34.23
C LEU A 471 17.61 6.64 -33.69
N LEU A 472 17.08 6.43 -32.49
CA LEU A 472 16.87 5.12 -31.88
C LEU A 472 15.54 4.51 -32.34
N GLU A 473 15.58 3.24 -32.73
CA GLU A 473 14.43 2.46 -33.18
C GLU A 473 14.39 1.10 -32.44
N PRO A 474 13.49 0.91 -31.45
CA PRO A 474 12.63 1.91 -30.82
C PRO A 474 13.42 2.92 -29.97
N TYR A 475 12.81 4.07 -29.66
CA TYR A 475 13.40 5.10 -28.79
C TYR A 475 13.40 4.73 -27.29
N ALA A 476 12.60 3.73 -26.92
CA ALA A 476 12.53 3.16 -25.58
C ALA A 476 12.24 1.66 -25.68
N ILE A 477 12.84 0.87 -24.78
CA ILE A 477 12.59 -0.57 -24.67
C ILE A 477 11.83 -0.82 -23.39
N ILE A 478 10.50 -0.93 -23.52
CA ILE A 478 9.61 -1.39 -22.45
C ILE A 478 9.44 -2.91 -22.62
N ILE A 479 9.67 -3.66 -21.55
CA ILE A 479 9.52 -5.12 -21.52
C ILE A 479 8.25 -5.48 -20.72
N PRO A 480 7.10 -5.63 -21.40
CA PRO A 480 5.87 -6.02 -20.74
C PRO A 480 5.92 -7.49 -20.28
N GLY A 481 5.31 -7.76 -19.14
CA GLY A 481 5.18 -9.11 -18.58
C GLY A 481 6.03 -9.33 -17.33
N GLU A 482 5.96 -10.55 -16.82
CA GLU A 482 6.55 -10.95 -15.54
C GLU A 482 7.87 -11.68 -15.79
N ASN A 483 8.98 -10.93 -15.83
CA ASN A 483 10.32 -11.51 -15.92
C ASN A 483 10.73 -12.02 -14.53
N PHE A 484 11.49 -13.11 -14.45
CA PHE A 484 11.96 -13.65 -13.17
C PHE A 484 13.38 -13.16 -12.85
N ILE A 485 13.68 -12.89 -11.57
CA ILE A 485 15.03 -12.50 -11.13
C ILE A 485 16.08 -13.53 -11.56
N GLY A 486 17.27 -13.07 -11.95
CA GLY A 486 18.34 -13.90 -12.48
C GLY A 486 18.16 -14.41 -13.91
N VAL A 487 17.03 -14.10 -14.59
CA VAL A 487 16.83 -14.43 -16.01
C VAL A 487 17.29 -13.27 -16.90
N ASN A 488 18.24 -13.55 -17.80
CA ASN A 488 18.74 -12.57 -18.76
C ASN A 488 17.73 -12.36 -19.91
N VAL A 489 17.10 -11.19 -19.95
CA VAL A 489 16.17 -10.81 -21.03
C VAL A 489 16.92 -10.07 -22.12
N ARG A 490 16.84 -10.56 -23.36
CA ARG A 490 17.48 -9.96 -24.55
C ARG A 490 16.46 -9.17 -25.39
N LYS A 491 16.83 -7.98 -25.85
CA LYS A 491 16.02 -7.12 -26.76
C LYS A 491 16.91 -6.45 -27.80
N THR A 492 16.50 -6.48 -29.06
CA THR A 492 17.21 -5.81 -30.16
C THR A 492 16.68 -4.41 -30.43
N PHE A 493 17.57 -3.46 -30.69
CA PHE A 493 17.23 -2.11 -31.15
C PHE A 493 18.25 -1.59 -32.18
N LYS A 494 17.92 -0.49 -32.86
CA LYS A 494 18.76 0.11 -33.91
C LYS A 494 19.10 1.56 -33.58
N MET A 495 20.32 1.98 -33.89
CA MET A 495 20.70 3.39 -33.93
C MET A 495 21.04 3.76 -35.37
N TRP A 496 20.27 4.69 -35.93
CA TRP A 496 20.49 5.27 -37.26
C TRP A 496 21.31 6.55 -37.13
N ASN A 497 22.42 6.63 -37.86
CA ASN A 497 23.15 7.87 -38.05
C ASN A 497 22.63 8.61 -39.29
N LYS A 498 21.84 9.67 -39.10
CA LYS A 498 21.36 10.57 -40.16
C LYS A 498 22.17 11.87 -40.25
N SER A 499 23.28 11.97 -39.51
CA SER A 499 24.23 13.08 -39.57
C SER A 499 25.01 13.08 -40.90
N LYS A 500 25.63 14.20 -41.26
CA LYS A 500 26.47 14.35 -42.47
C LYS A 500 27.89 13.75 -42.32
N SER A 501 28.17 13.10 -41.19
CA SER A 501 29.47 12.56 -40.83
C SER A 501 29.31 11.23 -40.10
N LEU A 502 30.38 10.41 -40.09
CA LEU A 502 30.45 9.21 -39.26
C LEU A 502 30.47 9.59 -37.77
N ILE A 503 29.83 8.78 -36.93
CA ILE A 503 29.90 8.91 -35.47
C ILE A 503 30.71 7.75 -34.87
N LYS A 504 31.54 8.03 -33.86
CA LYS A 504 32.04 7.01 -32.92
C LYS A 504 31.16 7.02 -31.67
N TYR A 505 30.77 5.84 -31.18
CA TYR A 505 29.87 5.70 -30.04
C TYR A 505 30.43 4.80 -28.94
N THR A 506 29.94 5.00 -27.72
CA THR A 506 30.26 4.18 -26.54
C THR A 506 29.06 4.12 -25.60
N TRP A 507 28.50 2.93 -25.41
CA TRP A 507 27.46 2.66 -24.42
C TRP A 507 28.08 2.50 -23.03
N GLU A 508 27.48 3.14 -22.03
CA GLU A 508 27.91 3.00 -20.64
C GLU A 508 27.43 1.66 -20.05
N LYS A 509 28.35 0.85 -19.50
CA LYS A 509 28.02 -0.39 -18.80
C LYS A 509 27.39 -0.05 -17.45
N ASN A 510 26.12 -0.42 -17.25
CA ASN A 510 25.37 -0.07 -16.05
C ASN A 510 25.15 -1.32 -15.18
N ILE A 511 26.04 -1.50 -14.20
CA ILE A 511 26.04 -2.64 -13.26
C ILE A 511 25.71 -2.08 -11.88
N MET A 512 24.49 -2.33 -11.41
CA MET A 512 23.96 -1.85 -10.14
C MET A 512 23.63 -3.01 -9.19
N SER A 513 23.39 -2.72 -7.92
CA SER A 513 23.12 -3.74 -6.88
C SER A 513 21.72 -4.37 -6.95
N CYS A 514 20.90 -3.99 -7.93
CA CYS A 514 19.55 -4.51 -8.17
C CYS A 514 19.35 -5.00 -9.63
N ASP A 515 20.25 -4.64 -10.55
CA ASP A 515 20.04 -4.72 -11.99
C ASP A 515 21.35 -4.59 -12.78
N ILE A 516 21.47 -5.40 -13.83
CA ILE A 516 22.60 -5.42 -14.77
C ILE A 516 22.05 -5.12 -16.17
N LEU A 517 22.56 -4.08 -16.82
CA LEU A 517 22.22 -3.72 -18.19
C LEU A 517 23.50 -3.61 -19.04
N GLU A 518 23.60 -4.44 -20.08
CA GLU A 518 24.71 -4.45 -21.04
C GLU A 518 24.20 -4.34 -22.47
N VAL A 519 24.91 -3.58 -23.32
CA VAL A 519 24.61 -3.41 -24.74
C VAL A 519 25.77 -3.94 -25.57
N GLU A 520 25.48 -4.85 -26.50
CA GLU A 520 26.44 -5.37 -27.48
C GLU A 520 26.01 -4.95 -28.91
N PRO A 521 26.92 -4.40 -29.75
CA PRO A 521 28.30 -4.00 -29.45
C PRO A 521 28.38 -2.73 -28.59
N HIS A 522 29.18 -2.76 -27.53
CA HIS A 522 29.32 -1.68 -26.55
C HIS A 522 30.01 -0.42 -27.11
N THR A 523 30.93 -0.57 -28.08
CA THR A 523 31.61 0.51 -28.80
C THR A 523 31.60 0.25 -30.29
N GLY A 524 31.75 1.29 -31.10
CA GLY A 524 31.86 1.16 -32.55
C GLY A 524 31.76 2.47 -33.31
N VAL A 525 31.54 2.36 -34.61
CA VAL A 525 31.42 3.48 -35.56
C VAL A 525 30.18 3.26 -36.43
N ILE A 526 29.38 4.30 -36.65
CA ILE A 526 28.27 4.28 -37.61
C ILE A 526 28.53 5.35 -38.68
N ASP A 527 28.75 4.89 -39.91
CA ASP A 527 28.95 5.74 -41.09
C ASP A 527 27.68 6.53 -41.46
N MET A 528 27.83 7.58 -42.27
CA MET A 528 26.75 8.47 -42.69
C MET A 528 25.59 7.69 -43.35
N ASN A 529 24.36 7.95 -42.89
CA ASN A 529 23.13 7.30 -43.37
C ASN A 529 23.14 5.76 -43.24
N LYS A 530 23.87 5.21 -42.26
CA LYS A 530 23.82 3.78 -41.88
C LYS A 530 23.09 3.59 -40.55
N CYS A 531 22.71 2.35 -40.28
CA CYS A 531 22.28 1.88 -38.96
C CYS A 531 23.25 0.83 -38.41
N CYS A 532 23.37 0.79 -37.09
CA CYS A 532 23.89 -0.37 -36.36
C CYS A 532 22.74 -1.01 -35.58
N GLU A 533 22.75 -2.34 -35.46
CA GLU A 533 21.81 -3.13 -34.66
C GLU A 533 22.52 -3.59 -33.38
N PHE A 534 21.81 -3.50 -32.26
CA PHE A 534 22.32 -3.70 -30.91
C PHE A 534 21.45 -4.71 -30.19
N GLU A 535 22.06 -5.57 -29.39
CA GLU A 535 21.37 -6.38 -28.39
C GLU A 535 21.58 -5.78 -27.01
N LEU A 536 20.47 -5.42 -26.35
CA LEU A 536 20.42 -5.08 -24.94
C LEU A 536 20.10 -6.35 -24.13
N VAL A 537 20.96 -6.67 -23.17
CA VAL A 537 20.77 -7.72 -22.18
C VAL A 537 20.44 -7.06 -20.83
N ILE A 538 19.31 -7.42 -20.22
CA ILE A 538 18.86 -6.93 -18.91
C ILE A 538 18.70 -8.11 -17.96
N THR A 539 19.26 -8.02 -16.76
CA THR A 539 19.09 -9.03 -15.70
C THR A 539 18.77 -8.33 -14.38
N GLY A 540 17.54 -8.48 -13.89
CA GLY A 540 17.17 -8.03 -12.55
C GLY A 540 17.67 -9.00 -11.49
N THR A 541 18.34 -8.50 -10.45
CA THR A 541 18.79 -9.31 -9.30
C THR A 541 17.85 -9.24 -8.11
N LYS A 542 16.87 -8.33 -8.14
CA LYS A 542 15.84 -8.14 -7.10
C LYS A 542 14.45 -7.92 -7.73
N PRO A 543 13.35 -8.24 -7.03
CA PRO A 543 12.00 -7.93 -7.48
C PRO A 543 11.77 -6.41 -7.55
N GLY A 544 10.90 -6.00 -8.48
CA GLY A 544 10.47 -4.60 -8.66
C GLY A 544 10.47 -4.15 -10.12
N CYS A 545 10.05 -2.91 -10.35
CA CYS A 545 10.15 -2.26 -11.66
C CYS A 545 11.50 -1.56 -11.78
N ILE A 546 12.28 -1.94 -12.79
CA ILE A 546 13.50 -1.25 -13.22
C ILE A 546 13.09 -0.23 -14.28
N SER A 547 13.40 1.04 -14.06
CA SER A 547 13.29 2.11 -15.05
C SER A 547 14.62 2.87 -15.09
N ARG A 548 15.30 2.83 -16.24
CA ARG A 548 16.69 3.29 -16.41
C ARG A 548 16.88 4.04 -17.71
N ASN A 549 17.82 4.97 -17.70
CA ASN A 549 18.30 5.70 -18.86
C ASN A 549 19.72 5.22 -19.17
N LEU A 550 19.89 4.42 -20.23
CA LEU A 550 21.21 4.04 -20.71
C LEU A 550 21.78 5.16 -21.59
N GLN A 551 22.99 5.60 -21.26
CA GLN A 551 23.67 6.67 -22.00
C GLN A 551 24.62 6.08 -23.05
N CYS A 552 24.50 6.60 -24.26
CA CYS A 552 25.41 6.38 -25.37
C CYS A 552 26.19 7.68 -25.61
N ARG A 553 27.45 7.69 -25.21
CA ARG A 553 28.37 8.80 -25.43
C ARG A 553 28.80 8.80 -26.89
N ILE A 554 28.55 9.91 -27.58
CA ILE A 554 29.00 10.14 -28.95
C ILE A 554 30.20 11.09 -28.89
N GLU A 555 31.28 10.72 -29.56
CA GLU A 555 32.49 11.55 -29.63
C GLU A 555 32.16 12.92 -30.25
N HIS A 556 32.68 14.01 -29.67
CA HIS A 556 32.36 15.41 -30.03
C HIS A 556 30.89 15.85 -29.88
N CYS A 557 30.01 15.03 -29.29
CA CYS A 557 28.66 15.48 -28.92
C CYS A 557 28.62 15.83 -27.42
N PRO A 558 28.13 17.03 -27.02
CA PRO A 558 28.07 17.42 -25.62
C PRO A 558 26.95 16.71 -24.84
N GLU A 559 25.87 16.34 -25.53
CA GLU A 559 24.73 15.62 -24.95
C GLU A 559 24.80 14.12 -25.32
N PRO A 560 24.67 13.19 -24.37
CA PRO A 560 24.64 11.76 -24.67
C PRO A 560 23.29 11.36 -25.25
N VAL A 561 23.29 10.42 -26.20
CA VAL A 561 22.06 9.79 -26.68
C VAL A 561 21.52 8.88 -25.57
N VAL A 562 20.25 9.03 -25.20
CA VAL A 562 19.63 8.25 -24.12
C VAL A 562 18.65 7.22 -24.68
N LEU A 563 18.85 5.96 -24.32
CA LEU A 563 17.87 4.89 -24.49
C LEU A 563 17.14 4.65 -23.16
N HIS A 564 15.83 4.85 -23.14
CA HIS A 564 15.02 4.50 -21.97
C HIS A 564 14.75 2.98 -21.96
N VAL A 565 14.90 2.36 -20.79
CA VAL A 565 14.70 0.93 -20.58
C VAL A 565 13.80 0.73 -19.37
N GLU A 566 12.68 0.02 -19.55
CA GLU A 566 11.74 -0.32 -18.49
C GLU A 566 11.47 -1.83 -18.49
N ALA A 567 11.59 -2.48 -17.33
CA ALA A 567 11.32 -3.90 -17.18
C ALA A 567 10.88 -4.24 -15.75
N ALA A 568 9.81 -5.02 -15.60
CA ALA A 568 9.37 -5.55 -14.31
C ALA A 568 9.99 -6.93 -14.05
N PHE A 569 10.58 -7.13 -12.87
CA PHE A 569 11.08 -8.42 -12.40
C PHE A 569 10.32 -8.86 -11.14
N LYS A 570 9.98 -10.15 -11.09
CA LYS A 570 9.36 -10.81 -9.93
C LYS A 570 10.32 -11.83 -9.31
N GLY A 571 10.17 -11.97 -7.99
CA GLY A 571 10.82 -13.02 -7.22
C GLY A 571 10.12 -14.37 -7.35
N PRO A 572 10.57 -15.38 -6.56
CA PRO A 572 9.82 -16.60 -6.37
C PRO A 572 8.45 -16.34 -5.72
N LEU A 573 7.44 -17.13 -6.11
CA LEU A 573 6.07 -17.05 -5.60
C LEU A 573 5.67 -18.37 -4.94
N LEU A 574 5.51 -18.34 -3.61
CA LEU A 574 5.01 -19.46 -2.82
C LEU A 574 3.58 -19.21 -2.36
N CYS A 575 2.78 -20.27 -2.28
CA CYS A 575 1.39 -20.22 -1.84
C CYS A 575 1.08 -21.45 -0.98
N THR A 576 0.35 -21.27 0.13
CA THR A 576 -0.17 -22.38 0.93
C THR A 576 -1.43 -22.96 0.28
N ASP A 577 -1.59 -24.28 0.32
CA ASP A 577 -2.80 -24.95 -0.19
C ASP A 577 -4.06 -24.70 0.66
N VAL A 578 -3.86 -24.33 1.94
CA VAL A 578 -4.91 -23.94 2.89
C VAL A 578 -4.85 -22.43 3.22
N PRO A 579 -6.00 -21.75 3.42
CA PRO A 579 -6.05 -20.33 3.78
C PRO A 579 -5.98 -20.06 5.30
N SER A 580 -6.16 -21.08 6.14
CA SER A 580 -5.94 -21.00 7.60
C SER A 580 -5.72 -22.41 8.16
N LEU A 581 -4.94 -22.52 9.24
CA LEU A 581 -4.69 -23.78 9.92
C LEU A 581 -5.61 -23.91 11.14
N GLN A 582 -6.71 -24.66 10.97
CA GLN A 582 -7.64 -24.98 12.06
C GLN A 582 -7.12 -26.20 12.81
N LEU A 583 -6.48 -25.96 13.96
CA LEU A 583 -6.04 -27.03 14.87
C LEU A 583 -7.23 -27.59 15.68
N GLY A 584 -8.19 -26.71 16.01
CA GLY A 584 -9.44 -27.08 16.68
C GLY A 584 -9.35 -27.02 18.20
N LEU A 585 -10.23 -27.79 18.85
CA LEU A 585 -10.32 -27.92 20.29
C LEU A 585 -9.36 -29.02 20.79
N ILE A 586 -8.58 -28.72 21.83
CA ILE A 586 -7.58 -29.62 22.42
C ILE A 586 -7.71 -29.61 23.95
N LYS A 587 -7.48 -30.75 24.59
CA LYS A 587 -7.32 -30.84 26.05
C LYS A 587 -5.94 -30.33 26.48
N GLN A 588 -5.88 -29.59 27.58
CA GLN A 588 -4.63 -29.14 28.20
C GLN A 588 -3.58 -30.27 28.30
N GLY A 589 -2.36 -30.01 27.82
CA GLY A 589 -1.24 -30.96 27.82
C GLY A 589 -1.20 -31.96 26.66
N GLU A 590 -2.26 -32.10 25.85
CA GLU A 590 -2.22 -32.90 24.62
C GLU A 590 -1.55 -32.11 23.47
N SER A 591 -0.91 -32.83 22.56
CA SER A 591 -0.30 -32.24 21.35
C SER A 591 -1.07 -32.63 20.09
N VAL A 592 -1.43 -31.65 19.27
CA VAL A 592 -1.99 -31.89 17.93
C VAL A 592 -0.91 -31.75 16.86
N LEU A 593 -1.03 -32.52 15.77
CA LEU A 593 -0.22 -32.39 14.56
C LEU A 593 -1.14 -32.14 13.35
N ARG A 594 -0.83 -31.14 12.54
CA ARG A 594 -1.46 -30.92 11.22
C ARG A 594 -0.40 -30.71 10.14
N THR A 595 -0.76 -31.04 8.90
CA THR A 595 0.09 -30.91 7.72
C THR A 595 -0.62 -30.09 6.65
N PHE A 596 0.13 -29.25 5.94
CA PHE A 596 -0.32 -28.50 4.77
C PHE A 596 0.78 -28.50 3.69
N GLU A 597 0.48 -28.01 2.49
CA GLU A 597 1.43 -27.96 1.37
C GLU A 597 1.77 -26.50 1.00
N ILE A 598 3.07 -26.19 0.93
CA ILE A 598 3.58 -24.97 0.29
C ILE A 598 3.91 -25.31 -1.16
N LYS A 599 3.31 -24.56 -2.09
CA LYS A 599 3.38 -24.78 -3.54
C LYS A 599 4.12 -23.62 -4.18
N ASN A 600 5.16 -23.94 -4.94
CA ASN A 600 5.87 -22.98 -5.75
C ASN A 600 5.12 -22.80 -7.08
N LEU A 601 4.64 -21.59 -7.33
CA LEU A 601 3.85 -21.26 -8.53
C LEU A 601 4.69 -20.71 -9.69
N CYS A 602 6.02 -20.62 -9.52
CA CYS A 602 6.93 -20.01 -10.48
C CYS A 602 8.05 -20.97 -10.97
N GLN A 603 8.83 -20.50 -11.94
CA GLN A 603 9.94 -21.25 -12.53
C GLN A 603 11.31 -20.99 -11.85
N LEU A 604 11.34 -20.23 -10.76
CA LEU A 604 12.51 -20.08 -9.89
C LEU A 604 12.50 -21.11 -8.76
N ALA A 605 13.67 -21.47 -8.25
CA ALA A 605 13.77 -22.08 -6.93
C ALA A 605 13.48 -21.02 -5.85
N ALA A 606 12.89 -21.44 -4.74
CA ALA A 606 12.42 -20.56 -3.68
C ALA A 606 13.02 -20.98 -2.33
N GLN A 607 13.93 -20.18 -1.77
CA GLN A 607 14.34 -20.29 -0.36
C GLN A 607 13.23 -19.71 0.53
N TRP A 608 12.87 -20.43 1.59
CA TRP A 608 11.79 -20.04 2.48
C TRP A 608 12.06 -20.36 3.95
N ARG A 609 11.33 -19.65 4.81
CA ARG A 609 11.27 -19.85 6.27
C ARG A 609 9.81 -19.72 6.73
N MET A 610 9.41 -20.56 7.68
CA MET A 610 8.10 -20.50 8.34
C MET A 610 8.30 -20.44 9.86
N GLN A 611 7.84 -19.36 10.48
CA GLN A 611 7.94 -19.14 11.93
C GLN A 611 6.67 -18.48 12.48
N GLU A 612 6.47 -18.47 13.79
CA GLU A 612 5.37 -17.70 14.39
C GLU A 612 5.69 -16.19 14.38
N SER A 613 4.67 -15.38 14.09
CA SER A 613 4.81 -13.92 14.06
C SER A 613 5.34 -13.38 15.39
N GLN A 614 6.41 -12.61 15.28
CA GLN A 614 7.05 -11.98 16.44
C GLN A 614 6.14 -10.94 17.10
N VAL A 615 5.17 -10.38 16.36
CA VAL A 615 4.13 -9.49 16.92
C VAL A 615 3.18 -10.29 17.81
N CYS A 616 2.67 -11.42 17.32
CA CYS A 616 1.75 -12.27 18.10
C CYS A 616 2.41 -12.92 19.32
N LEU A 617 3.74 -13.11 19.32
CA LEU A 617 4.52 -13.53 20.49
C LEU A 617 4.68 -12.39 21.51
N ALA A 618 5.04 -11.19 21.05
CA ALA A 618 5.19 -10.01 21.89
C ALA A 618 3.86 -9.59 22.56
N GLU A 619 2.73 -9.68 21.87
CA GLU A 619 1.39 -9.41 22.43
C GLU A 619 1.04 -10.35 23.60
N ARG A 620 1.59 -11.57 23.62
CA ARG A 620 1.40 -12.56 24.70
C ARG A 620 2.47 -12.50 25.79
N ASN A 621 3.56 -11.75 25.58
CA ASN A 621 4.78 -11.77 26.40
C ASN A 621 5.46 -13.16 26.44
N GLU A 622 5.40 -13.91 25.34
CA GLU A 622 6.03 -15.23 25.20
C GLU A 622 7.32 -15.14 24.38
N GLU A 623 8.47 -15.55 24.92
CA GLU A 623 9.76 -15.58 24.19
C GLU A 623 9.92 -16.80 23.26
N VAL A 624 9.10 -17.85 23.45
CA VAL A 624 9.23 -19.14 22.76
C VAL A 624 7.87 -19.57 22.23
N SER A 625 7.80 -19.90 20.95
CA SER A 625 6.57 -20.38 20.31
C SER A 625 6.15 -21.76 20.83
N PRO A 626 4.85 -21.97 21.15
CA PRO A 626 4.30 -23.31 21.44
C PRO A 626 4.11 -24.16 20.17
N PHE A 627 4.45 -23.64 18.97
CA PHE A 627 4.37 -24.35 17.69
C PHE A 627 5.75 -24.89 17.28
N THR A 628 5.83 -26.20 17.05
CA THR A 628 6.99 -26.85 16.42
C THR A 628 6.68 -27.08 14.94
N ILE A 629 7.46 -26.45 14.06
CA ILE A 629 7.25 -26.47 12.60
C ILE A 629 8.35 -27.31 11.96
N GLN A 630 7.98 -28.32 11.16
CA GLN A 630 8.94 -29.22 10.50
C GLN A 630 8.52 -29.54 9.05
N PRO A 631 9.36 -29.25 8.04
CA PRO A 631 10.52 -28.35 8.11
C PRO A 631 10.11 -26.89 8.41
N SER A 632 10.96 -26.13 9.08
CA SER A 632 10.77 -24.68 9.32
C SER A 632 11.52 -23.79 8.31
N THR A 633 12.43 -24.36 7.53
CA THR A 633 13.14 -23.71 6.42
C THR A 633 13.43 -24.71 5.30
N GLY A 634 13.67 -24.21 4.09
CA GLY A 634 14.19 -25.04 3.01
C GLY A 634 14.19 -24.35 1.65
N GLU A 635 14.39 -25.14 0.61
CA GLU A 635 14.32 -24.72 -0.80
C GLU A 635 13.21 -25.52 -1.49
N ILE A 636 12.30 -24.85 -2.20
CA ILE A 636 11.32 -25.50 -3.08
C ILE A 636 11.78 -25.33 -4.52
N PRO A 637 11.99 -26.41 -5.30
CA PRO A 637 12.42 -26.29 -6.70
C PRO A 637 11.34 -25.63 -7.57
N PRO A 638 11.68 -25.19 -8.80
CA PRO A 638 10.72 -24.67 -9.78
C PRO A 638 9.47 -25.55 -9.91
N LEU A 639 8.29 -24.96 -9.78
CA LEU A 639 6.98 -25.64 -9.83
C LEU A 639 6.82 -26.81 -8.82
N GLY A 640 7.66 -26.85 -7.77
CA GLY A 640 7.68 -27.88 -6.74
C GLY A 640 6.67 -27.67 -5.60
N ILE A 641 6.58 -28.67 -4.73
CA ILE A 641 5.70 -28.69 -3.55
C ILE A 641 6.52 -29.17 -2.35
N CYS A 642 6.31 -28.55 -1.18
CA CYS A 642 6.84 -29.00 0.10
C CYS A 642 5.70 -29.24 1.08
N SER A 643 5.69 -30.38 1.77
CA SER A 643 4.74 -30.64 2.85
C SER A 643 5.32 -30.18 4.18
N VAL A 644 4.59 -29.32 4.88
CA VAL A 644 4.99 -28.76 6.18
C VAL A 644 4.06 -29.29 7.26
N SER A 645 4.66 -29.77 8.34
CA SER A 645 3.95 -30.20 9.55
C SER A 645 4.09 -29.16 10.66
N VAL A 646 3.00 -28.93 11.39
CA VAL A 646 2.92 -28.03 12.54
C VAL A 646 2.35 -28.84 13.70
N GLN A 647 3.17 -29.00 14.74
CA GLN A 647 2.76 -29.55 16.02
C GLN A 647 2.52 -28.40 17.00
N PHE A 648 1.47 -28.48 17.81
CA PHE A 648 1.19 -27.52 18.87
C PHE A 648 0.89 -28.27 20.17
N THR A 649 1.44 -27.77 21.29
CA THR A 649 1.22 -28.30 22.64
C THR A 649 1.15 -27.13 23.63
N SER A 650 0.20 -27.13 24.56
CA SER A 650 0.06 -26.07 25.56
C SER A 650 -0.33 -26.61 26.93
N LEU A 651 0.26 -26.02 27.98
CA LEU A 651 -0.15 -26.19 29.37
C LEU A 651 -1.08 -25.06 29.86
N LEU A 652 -1.36 -24.05 29.02
CA LEU A 652 -2.28 -22.95 29.31
C LEU A 652 -3.63 -23.20 28.62
N CYS A 653 -4.72 -23.12 29.38
CA CYS A 653 -6.07 -23.15 28.84
C CYS A 653 -6.41 -21.76 28.29
N GLN A 654 -6.35 -21.61 26.97
CA GLN A 654 -6.61 -20.36 26.27
C GLN A 654 -7.11 -20.61 24.86
N ARG A 655 -7.90 -19.67 24.34
CA ARG A 655 -8.18 -19.57 22.90
C ARG A 655 -7.09 -18.75 22.24
N LEU A 656 -6.20 -19.43 21.53
CA LEU A 656 -5.06 -18.83 20.86
C LEU A 656 -5.35 -18.66 19.36
N GLN A 657 -5.29 -17.41 18.91
CA GLN A 657 -5.27 -17.03 17.51
C GLN A 657 -3.91 -16.38 17.24
N THR A 658 -3.18 -16.89 16.25
CA THR A 658 -1.86 -16.39 15.87
C THR A 658 -1.67 -16.45 14.36
N VAL A 659 -0.52 -16.02 13.87
CA VAL A 659 -0.13 -16.06 12.46
C VAL A 659 1.23 -16.74 12.33
N LEU A 660 1.33 -17.71 11.43
CA LEU A 660 2.62 -18.19 10.93
C LEU A 660 3.01 -17.38 9.70
N GLU A 661 4.24 -16.87 9.71
CA GLU A 661 4.80 -16.01 8.67
C GLU A 661 5.70 -16.84 7.75
N LEU A 662 5.28 -16.96 6.49
CA LEU A 662 6.05 -17.58 5.42
C LEU A 662 6.90 -16.50 4.75
N GLU A 663 8.14 -16.38 5.20
CA GLU A 663 9.17 -15.55 4.58
C GLU A 663 9.72 -16.26 3.33
N VAL A 664 9.83 -15.54 2.22
CA VAL A 664 10.35 -16.05 0.94
C VAL A 664 11.49 -15.15 0.48
N GLU A 665 12.68 -15.69 0.23
CA GLU A 665 13.84 -14.87 -0.11
C GLU A 665 13.65 -14.21 -1.49
N ASN A 666 13.71 -12.88 -1.52
CA ASN A 666 13.42 -12.04 -2.68
C ASN A 666 11.99 -12.23 -3.28
N GLY A 667 11.09 -12.93 -2.58
CA GLY A 667 9.71 -13.18 -2.99
C GLY A 667 8.69 -12.30 -2.25
N GLU A 668 7.40 -12.57 -2.47
CA GLU A 668 6.32 -12.02 -1.64
C GLU A 668 6.06 -12.99 -0.47
N GLY A 669 6.06 -12.47 0.76
CA GLY A 669 5.78 -13.25 1.96
C GLY A 669 4.29 -13.58 2.09
N SER A 670 3.96 -14.62 2.85
CA SER A 670 2.57 -15.02 3.10
C SER A 670 2.29 -15.18 4.60
N HIS A 671 1.03 -15.02 4.98
CA HIS A 671 0.57 -15.12 6.36
C HIS A 671 -0.48 -16.23 6.45
N LEU A 672 -0.22 -17.25 7.28
CA LEU A 672 -1.14 -18.35 7.54
C LEU A 672 -1.73 -18.20 8.96
N PRO A 673 -2.98 -17.75 9.10
CA PRO A 673 -3.65 -17.68 10.41
C PRO A 673 -3.83 -19.07 11.00
N VAL A 674 -3.49 -19.23 12.28
CA VAL A 674 -3.64 -20.47 13.04
C VAL A 674 -4.60 -20.24 14.20
N PHE A 675 -5.55 -21.16 14.36
CA PHE A 675 -6.58 -21.10 15.39
C PHE A 675 -6.57 -22.39 16.20
N VAL A 676 -6.46 -22.26 17.51
CA VAL A 676 -6.49 -23.37 18.45
C VAL A 676 -7.17 -22.96 19.75
N GLU A 677 -7.97 -23.86 20.33
CA GLU A 677 -8.66 -23.62 21.59
C GLU A 677 -8.31 -24.72 22.58
N VAL A 678 -7.62 -24.34 23.66
CA VAL A 678 -7.14 -25.26 24.69
C VAL A 678 -8.02 -25.11 25.92
N GLN A 679 -8.68 -26.19 26.32
CA GLN A 679 -9.57 -26.21 27.47
C GLN A 679 -9.22 -27.35 28.43
N THR A 680 -9.73 -27.28 29.65
CA THR A 680 -9.96 -28.43 30.54
C THR A 680 -11.45 -28.64 30.69
N PRO A 681 -11.94 -29.88 30.90
CA PRO A 681 -13.33 -30.12 31.26
C PRO A 681 -13.72 -29.34 32.52
N GLN A 682 -14.73 -28.49 32.41
CA GLN A 682 -15.36 -27.81 33.55
C GLN A 682 -16.88 -27.91 33.41
N ALA A 683 -17.56 -28.27 34.50
CA ALA A 683 -19.01 -28.23 34.58
C ALA A 683 -19.44 -27.63 35.91
N CYS A 684 -20.68 -27.16 36.00
CA CYS A 684 -21.27 -26.67 37.24
C CYS A 684 -22.63 -27.32 37.52
N LEU A 685 -23.14 -27.11 38.72
CA LEU A 685 -24.54 -27.34 39.07
C LEU A 685 -25.34 -26.07 38.80
N ILE A 686 -26.51 -26.18 38.16
CA ILE A 686 -27.40 -25.03 37.94
C ILE A 686 -28.03 -24.55 39.26
N SER A 687 -28.21 -25.47 40.22
CA SER A 687 -28.38 -25.12 41.64
C SER A 687 -27.46 -25.99 42.50
N SER A 688 -26.63 -25.35 43.33
CA SER A 688 -25.78 -25.98 44.34
C SER A 688 -26.53 -26.33 45.64
N HIS A 689 -27.83 -26.03 45.72
CA HIS A 689 -28.70 -26.31 46.86
C HIS A 689 -30.02 -26.93 46.39
N LEU A 690 -30.41 -28.06 46.98
CA LEU A 690 -31.62 -28.81 46.66
C LEU A 690 -32.51 -28.89 47.90
N VAL A 691 -33.67 -28.22 47.83
CA VAL A 691 -34.65 -28.18 48.92
C VAL A 691 -35.75 -29.20 48.65
N PHE A 692 -35.98 -30.10 49.60
CA PHE A 692 -37.13 -31.00 49.62
C PHE A 692 -38.24 -30.40 50.50
N THR A 693 -39.41 -30.14 49.92
CA THR A 693 -40.54 -29.47 50.60
C THR A 693 -41.40 -30.41 51.45
N GLU A 694 -41.45 -31.69 51.07
CA GLU A 694 -42.28 -32.72 51.71
C GLU A 694 -41.46 -34.01 51.88
N ILE A 695 -40.76 -34.14 53.01
CA ILE A 695 -40.18 -35.41 53.45
C ILE A 695 -40.97 -35.92 54.65
N TYR A 696 -41.26 -37.22 54.66
CA TYR A 696 -41.81 -37.91 55.83
C TYR A 696 -40.83 -38.98 56.30
N THR A 697 -40.73 -39.18 57.61
CA THR A 697 -39.77 -40.13 58.19
C THR A 697 -40.02 -41.54 57.65
N GLY A 698 -38.98 -42.18 57.09
CA GLY A 698 -39.05 -43.50 56.46
C GLY A 698 -39.63 -43.54 55.04
N VAL A 699 -40.04 -42.41 54.46
CA VAL A 699 -40.61 -42.34 53.10
C VAL A 699 -39.59 -41.76 52.11
N PRO A 700 -39.26 -42.45 50.99
CA PRO A 700 -38.40 -41.88 49.96
C PRO A 700 -39.05 -40.70 49.24
N ALA A 701 -38.43 -39.52 49.34
CA ALA A 701 -38.78 -38.32 48.60
C ALA A 701 -37.90 -38.19 47.34
N LYS A 702 -38.41 -37.52 46.29
CA LYS A 702 -37.68 -37.32 45.03
C LYS A 702 -37.63 -35.86 44.62
N ALA A 703 -36.45 -35.42 44.20
CA ALA A 703 -36.23 -34.11 43.60
C ALA A 703 -35.20 -34.21 42.47
N THR A 704 -35.16 -33.22 41.57
CA THR A 704 -34.21 -33.18 40.44
C THR A 704 -33.34 -31.93 40.48
N SER A 705 -32.16 -32.02 39.88
CA SER A 705 -31.27 -30.88 39.61
C SER A 705 -30.52 -31.13 38.31
N LYS A 706 -29.75 -30.14 37.84
CA LYS A 706 -29.07 -30.16 36.55
C LYS A 706 -27.57 -29.91 36.69
N LEU A 707 -26.78 -30.72 35.99
CA LEU A 707 -25.39 -30.43 35.65
C LEU A 707 -25.36 -29.70 34.31
N PHE A 708 -24.44 -28.75 34.15
CA PHE A 708 -24.18 -28.03 32.91
C PHE A 708 -22.69 -28.03 32.62
N ASN A 709 -22.29 -28.53 31.45
CA ASN A 709 -20.92 -28.42 30.98
C ASN A 709 -20.64 -26.98 30.52
N GLN A 710 -19.65 -26.32 31.12
CA GLN A 710 -19.26 -24.95 30.76
C GLN A 710 -18.30 -24.91 29.57
N THR A 711 -17.91 -26.08 29.04
CA THR A 711 -16.80 -26.24 28.11
C THR A 711 -17.22 -27.03 26.87
N LEU A 712 -16.39 -26.94 25.82
CA LEU A 712 -16.59 -27.66 24.57
C LEU A 712 -16.01 -29.08 24.61
N LEU A 713 -15.21 -29.41 25.63
CA LEU A 713 -14.71 -30.76 25.87
C LEU A 713 -15.79 -31.63 26.54
N PRO A 714 -15.89 -32.94 26.21
CA PRO A 714 -16.85 -33.83 26.84
C PRO A 714 -16.43 -34.16 28.28
N ALA A 715 -17.17 -33.64 29.27
CA ALA A 715 -16.88 -33.83 30.69
C ALA A 715 -17.52 -35.12 31.22
N LYS A 716 -16.71 -36.07 31.73
CA LYS A 716 -17.23 -37.26 32.42
C LYS A 716 -17.48 -36.94 33.88
N TYR A 717 -18.64 -37.32 34.42
CA TYR A 717 -19.04 -37.04 35.80
C TYR A 717 -19.40 -38.34 36.55
N LEU A 718 -19.14 -38.33 37.86
CA LEU A 718 -19.41 -39.44 38.78
C LEU A 718 -19.89 -38.89 40.12
N TRP A 719 -21.07 -39.31 40.55
CA TRP A 719 -21.63 -38.97 41.86
C TRP A 719 -21.06 -39.86 42.96
N GLY A 720 -20.64 -39.21 44.05
CA GLY A 720 -20.13 -39.84 45.26
C GLY A 720 -21.25 -40.30 46.22
N LYS A 721 -20.86 -40.54 47.47
CA LYS A 721 -21.78 -40.82 48.57
C LYS A 721 -22.25 -39.51 49.21
N LEU A 722 -23.29 -39.61 50.05
CA LEU A 722 -23.74 -38.53 50.93
C LEU A 722 -22.66 -38.22 51.98
N ILE A 723 -22.39 -36.94 52.20
CA ILE A 723 -21.37 -36.37 53.09
C ILE A 723 -22.07 -35.40 54.06
N GLY A 724 -21.54 -35.29 55.28
CA GLY A 724 -22.03 -34.38 56.32
C GLY A 724 -22.48 -35.12 57.59
N SER A 725 -22.67 -34.39 58.69
CA SER A 725 -22.95 -34.94 60.02
C SER A 725 -24.25 -35.74 60.10
N GLN A 726 -25.28 -35.39 59.33
CA GLN A 726 -26.53 -36.14 59.28
C GLN A 726 -26.50 -37.33 58.29
N ALA A 727 -25.42 -37.53 57.52
CA ALA A 727 -25.38 -38.53 56.44
C ALA A 727 -25.48 -39.99 56.91
N ALA A 728 -25.30 -40.28 58.20
CA ALA A 728 -25.55 -41.61 58.77
C ALA A 728 -27.04 -41.95 58.95
N PHE A 729 -27.91 -40.93 58.92
CA PHE A 729 -29.36 -41.02 59.16
C PHE A 729 -30.20 -40.89 57.87
N CYS A 730 -29.51 -40.71 56.74
CA CYS A 730 -30.08 -40.38 55.45
C CYS A 730 -29.43 -41.23 54.36
N SER A 731 -30.21 -41.87 53.48
CA SER A 731 -29.70 -42.52 52.28
C SER A 731 -30.19 -41.80 51.03
N ALA A 732 -29.26 -41.39 50.19
CA ALA A 732 -29.52 -40.73 48.91
C ALA A 732 -29.02 -41.59 47.74
N VAL A 733 -29.85 -41.77 46.72
CA VAL A 733 -29.51 -42.48 45.47
C VAL A 733 -29.65 -41.51 44.31
N VAL A 734 -28.59 -41.36 43.50
CA VAL A 734 -28.56 -40.48 42.33
C VAL A 734 -28.77 -41.29 41.05
N SER A 735 -29.66 -40.84 40.18
CA SER A 735 -29.92 -41.47 38.87
C SER A 735 -29.94 -40.43 37.75
N PRO A 736 -29.03 -40.52 36.75
CA PRO A 736 -27.93 -41.48 36.62
C PRO A 736 -26.72 -41.14 37.51
N ALA A 737 -26.14 -42.14 38.17
CA ALA A 737 -24.99 -41.97 39.08
C ALA A 737 -23.66 -41.58 38.39
N SER A 738 -23.54 -41.79 37.08
CA SER A 738 -22.39 -41.36 36.27
C SER A 738 -22.79 -41.16 34.81
N GLY A 739 -21.95 -40.46 34.05
CA GLY A 739 -22.15 -40.29 32.61
C GLY A 739 -21.16 -39.32 31.99
N THR A 740 -21.49 -38.85 30.79
CA THR A 740 -20.77 -37.80 30.08
C THR A 740 -21.73 -36.66 29.73
N LEU A 741 -21.24 -35.43 29.87
CA LEU A 741 -21.86 -34.21 29.36
C LEU A 741 -21.15 -33.84 28.05
N GLY A 742 -21.90 -33.65 26.97
CA GLY A 742 -21.41 -33.10 25.71
C GLY A 742 -21.08 -31.60 25.79
N PRO A 743 -20.60 -31.00 24.68
CA PRO A 743 -20.27 -29.58 24.59
C PRO A 743 -21.49 -28.72 24.95
N ASN A 744 -21.38 -27.89 26.00
CA ASN A 744 -22.49 -27.07 26.52
C ASN A 744 -23.79 -27.85 26.84
N GLU A 745 -23.71 -29.14 27.17
CA GLU A 745 -24.90 -29.95 27.50
C GLU A 745 -25.41 -29.64 28.92
N GLU A 746 -26.70 -29.28 29.04
CA GLU A 746 -27.46 -29.43 30.28
C GLU A 746 -27.99 -30.86 30.43
N LYS A 747 -27.76 -31.49 31.58
CA LYS A 747 -28.24 -32.85 31.87
C LYS A 747 -28.90 -32.92 33.25
N GLU A 748 -30.16 -33.33 33.28
CA GLU A 748 -30.93 -33.51 34.51
C GLU A 748 -30.60 -34.86 35.17
N PHE A 749 -30.57 -34.85 36.50
CA PHE A 749 -30.43 -36.04 37.34
C PHE A 749 -31.46 -35.99 38.48
N SER A 750 -31.94 -37.16 38.89
CA SER A 750 -32.87 -37.31 40.01
C SER A 750 -32.15 -37.83 41.25
N ILE A 751 -32.57 -37.35 42.42
CA ILE A 751 -32.13 -37.81 43.73
C ILE A 751 -33.35 -38.36 44.46
N GLU A 752 -33.23 -39.62 44.89
CA GLU A 752 -34.17 -40.28 45.79
C GLU A 752 -33.55 -40.32 47.20
N LEU A 753 -34.16 -39.59 48.14
CA LEU A 753 -33.68 -39.37 49.50
C LEU A 753 -34.68 -39.99 50.50
N SER A 754 -34.19 -40.84 51.40
CA SER A 754 -34.98 -41.36 52.53
C SER A 754 -34.23 -41.15 53.84
N THR A 755 -34.93 -40.70 54.88
CA THR A 755 -34.35 -40.31 56.18
C THR A 755 -35.07 -41.01 57.33
N ASN A 756 -34.34 -41.26 58.43
CA ASN A 756 -34.90 -41.89 59.65
C ASN A 756 -34.97 -40.93 60.86
N ILE A 757 -34.71 -39.64 60.63
CA ILE A 757 -34.78 -38.55 61.62
C ILE A 757 -35.92 -37.58 61.30
N THR A 758 -36.59 -37.06 62.32
CA THR A 758 -37.57 -35.96 62.23
C THR A 758 -36.89 -34.61 62.45
N GLY A 759 -37.36 -33.57 61.76
CA GLY A 759 -36.87 -32.19 61.89
C GLY A 759 -36.13 -31.69 60.66
N GLU A 760 -35.40 -30.58 60.81
CA GLU A 760 -34.73 -29.88 59.71
C GLU A 760 -33.41 -30.57 59.30
N LEU A 761 -33.31 -30.94 58.02
CA LEU A 761 -32.09 -31.50 57.45
C LEU A 761 -31.02 -30.42 57.29
N LYS A 762 -29.87 -30.65 57.92
CA LYS A 762 -28.72 -29.73 57.96
C LYS A 762 -27.44 -30.51 57.76
N ASP A 763 -26.46 -29.87 57.11
CA ASP A 763 -25.15 -30.46 56.84
C ASP A 763 -25.28 -31.83 56.15
N LEU A 764 -25.88 -31.80 54.95
CA LEU A 764 -25.93 -32.89 53.99
C LEU A 764 -25.47 -32.36 52.62
N ALA A 765 -24.55 -33.06 51.97
CA ALA A 765 -24.12 -32.77 50.62
C ALA A 765 -23.78 -34.03 49.82
N LEU A 766 -24.00 -34.00 48.51
CA LEU A 766 -23.48 -34.98 47.56
C LEU A 766 -22.31 -34.36 46.81
N SER A 767 -21.18 -35.06 46.74
CA SER A 767 -20.07 -34.68 45.86
C SER A 767 -20.24 -35.28 44.46
N CYS A 768 -19.83 -34.52 43.44
CA CYS A 768 -19.73 -34.97 42.06
C CYS A 768 -18.31 -34.68 41.55
N SER A 769 -17.54 -35.74 41.31
CA SER A 769 -16.21 -35.63 40.70
C SER A 769 -16.35 -35.59 39.18
N ILE A 770 -15.67 -34.63 38.55
CA ILE A 770 -15.55 -34.53 37.09
C ILE A 770 -14.11 -34.87 36.71
N GLU A 771 -13.94 -35.67 35.67
CA GLU A 771 -12.62 -36.06 35.18
C GLU A 771 -11.82 -34.83 34.72
N ASP A 772 -10.53 -34.78 35.09
CA ASP A 772 -9.61 -33.64 34.91
C ASP A 772 -9.96 -32.33 35.65
N MET A 773 -11.08 -32.26 36.37
CA MET A 773 -11.43 -31.11 37.21
C MET A 773 -10.87 -31.29 38.64
N ILE A 774 -10.07 -30.31 39.10
CA ILE A 774 -9.34 -30.41 40.38
C ILE A 774 -10.28 -30.37 41.60
N GLU A 775 -11.31 -29.54 41.54
CA GLU A 775 -12.29 -29.37 42.63
C GLU A 775 -13.60 -30.10 42.29
N PRO A 776 -14.11 -31.02 43.12
CA PRO A 776 -15.40 -31.66 42.90
C PRO A 776 -16.54 -30.69 43.21
N LEU A 777 -17.65 -30.82 42.48
CA LEU A 777 -18.87 -30.06 42.75
C LEU A 777 -19.58 -30.61 43.99
N PHE A 778 -20.16 -29.73 44.79
CA PHE A 778 -20.98 -30.10 45.95
C PHE A 778 -22.42 -29.63 45.76
N LEU A 779 -23.36 -30.56 45.86
CA LEU A 779 -24.79 -30.29 45.94
C LEU A 779 -25.24 -30.42 47.38
N SER A 780 -25.51 -29.30 48.04
CA SER A 780 -26.08 -29.25 49.39
C SER A 780 -27.57 -29.63 49.37
N ILE A 781 -28.02 -30.34 50.41
CA ILE A 781 -29.39 -30.85 50.54
C ILE A 781 -30.00 -30.33 51.85
N SER A 782 -31.23 -29.83 51.77
CA SER A 782 -32.01 -29.44 52.95
C SER A 782 -33.50 -29.76 52.77
N GLY A 783 -34.27 -29.67 53.86
CA GLY A 783 -35.70 -29.95 53.88
C GLY A 783 -36.19 -30.20 55.30
N GLU A 784 -37.51 -30.17 55.51
CA GLU A 784 -38.14 -30.47 56.79
C GLU A 784 -38.73 -31.89 56.76
N VAL A 785 -38.23 -32.78 57.62
CA VAL A 785 -38.75 -34.15 57.76
C VAL A 785 -39.86 -34.18 58.80
N LYS A 786 -41.08 -34.45 58.34
CA LYS A 786 -42.28 -34.47 59.17
C LYS A 786 -42.51 -35.84 59.79
N GLY A 787 -42.89 -35.85 61.06
CA GLY A 787 -43.38 -37.03 61.77
C GLY A 787 -44.85 -37.36 61.42
N LEU A 788 -45.42 -38.35 62.08
CA LEU A 788 -46.84 -38.72 61.96
C LEU A 788 -47.71 -37.66 62.67
N HIS A 789 -48.78 -37.20 62.01
CA HIS A 789 -49.72 -36.23 62.57
C HIS A 789 -51.17 -36.62 62.23
N VAL A 790 -52.00 -36.77 63.26
CA VAL A 790 -53.39 -37.24 63.16
C VAL A 790 -54.28 -36.36 64.03
N SER A 791 -55.41 -35.89 63.47
CA SER A 791 -56.41 -35.10 64.18
C SER A 791 -57.71 -35.87 64.40
N TYR A 792 -58.43 -35.52 65.46
CA TYR A 792 -59.73 -36.09 65.84
C TYR A 792 -60.82 -35.01 65.75
N SER A 793 -62.00 -35.33 65.23
CA SER A 793 -63.16 -34.42 65.22
C SER A 793 -64.49 -35.16 65.30
N VAL A 794 -65.51 -34.52 65.89
CA VAL A 794 -66.88 -35.04 66.02
C VAL A 794 -67.79 -34.25 65.07
N PRO A 795 -68.71 -34.89 64.31
CA PRO A 795 -69.69 -34.17 63.49
C PRO A 795 -70.74 -33.47 64.36
N CYS A 796 -70.96 -32.17 64.15
CA CYS A 796 -72.05 -31.44 64.79
C CYS A 796 -73.39 -31.72 64.07
N ASP A 797 -74.31 -32.40 64.75
CA ASP A 797 -75.72 -32.59 64.32
C ASP A 797 -76.57 -31.28 64.41
N SER A 798 -75.94 -30.11 64.25
CA SER A 798 -76.62 -28.81 64.24
C SER A 798 -77.32 -28.59 62.89
N GLY A 799 -78.57 -29.07 62.78
CA GLY A 799 -79.36 -29.11 61.55
C GLY A 799 -79.83 -27.76 60.98
N VAL A 800 -78.89 -26.89 60.58
CA VAL A 800 -79.14 -25.73 59.69
C VAL A 800 -78.03 -25.66 58.65
N ALA A 801 -78.39 -25.60 57.36
CA ALA A 801 -77.41 -25.47 56.28
C ALA A 801 -77.10 -23.99 55.99
N SER A 802 -75.83 -23.59 56.08
CA SER A 802 -75.35 -22.28 55.63
C SER A 802 -73.86 -22.29 55.24
N ASP A 803 -73.62 -22.08 53.95
CA ASP A 803 -72.42 -21.64 53.21
C ASP A 803 -70.98 -21.89 53.72
N GLU A 804 -70.16 -22.33 52.78
CA GLU A 804 -68.71 -22.46 52.87
C GLU A 804 -67.99 -21.09 53.04
N ARG A 805 -67.74 -20.62 54.27
CA ARG A 805 -66.67 -19.60 54.56
C ARG A 805 -66.35 -19.32 56.04
N GLN A 806 -66.13 -20.35 56.87
CA GLN A 806 -65.65 -20.11 58.25
C GLN A 806 -64.76 -21.22 58.86
N MET A 807 -63.78 -21.71 58.09
CA MET A 807 -62.75 -22.66 58.56
C MET A 807 -61.66 -22.00 59.44
N LEU A 808 -62.06 -21.23 60.46
CA LEU A 808 -61.12 -20.61 61.42
C LEU A 808 -61.79 -20.09 62.71
N GLN A 809 -62.62 -20.90 63.39
CA GLN A 809 -63.10 -20.55 64.73
C GLN A 809 -63.52 -21.76 65.58
N SER A 810 -63.37 -21.60 66.90
CA SER A 810 -63.75 -22.52 67.99
C SER A 810 -63.36 -23.99 67.81
N SER A 811 -62.41 -24.44 68.62
CA SER A 811 -62.41 -25.83 69.09
C SER A 811 -63.74 -26.09 69.79
N CYS A 812 -64.66 -26.80 69.13
CA CYS A 812 -65.70 -27.52 69.87
C CYS A 812 -64.97 -28.54 70.75
N ASP A 813 -65.25 -28.52 72.05
CA ASP A 813 -64.64 -29.48 72.97
C ASP A 813 -64.93 -30.91 72.49
N LEU A 814 -63.91 -31.76 72.54
CA LEU A 814 -63.96 -33.14 72.02
C LEU A 814 -64.79 -34.02 72.97
N LEU A 815 -66.11 -33.81 72.95
CA LEU A 815 -67.10 -34.43 73.81
C LEU A 815 -68.14 -35.20 72.98
N LEU A 816 -68.32 -36.47 73.30
CA LEU A 816 -69.28 -37.38 72.67
C LEU A 816 -70.54 -37.46 73.56
N ASP A 817 -71.45 -36.50 73.38
CA ASP A 817 -72.71 -36.43 74.13
C ASP A 817 -73.81 -37.31 73.50
N PHE A 818 -74.22 -38.37 74.19
CA PHE A 818 -75.29 -39.28 73.78
C PHE A 818 -76.69 -38.82 74.25
N GLY A 819 -76.78 -37.72 75.01
CA GLY A 819 -78.03 -37.04 75.36
C GLY A 819 -78.40 -37.13 76.84
N SER A 820 -79.14 -36.12 77.31
CA SER A 820 -79.60 -35.94 78.69
C SER A 820 -80.99 -36.50 79.02
N GLU A 821 -81.71 -36.99 77.99
CA GLU A 821 -83.09 -37.48 78.06
C GLU A 821 -83.24 -38.84 77.33
N VAL A 822 -82.25 -39.74 77.45
CA VAL A 822 -82.29 -41.04 76.78
C VAL A 822 -83.31 -41.95 77.49
N ALA A 823 -84.24 -42.53 76.74
CA ALA A 823 -85.24 -43.41 77.33
C ALA A 823 -84.64 -44.77 77.74
N PHE A 824 -85.19 -45.35 78.79
CA PHE A 824 -84.88 -46.69 79.26
C PHE A 824 -85.05 -47.73 78.13
N LYS A 825 -83.95 -48.39 77.75
CA LYS A 825 -83.77 -49.37 76.65
C LYS A 825 -83.75 -48.82 75.22
N ASP A 826 -83.68 -47.51 75.03
CA ASP A 826 -83.32 -46.93 73.72
C ASP A 826 -81.80 -47.02 73.44
N VAL A 827 -81.42 -46.78 72.18
CA VAL A 827 -80.05 -46.94 71.66
C VAL A 827 -79.67 -45.70 70.87
N VAL A 828 -78.56 -45.06 71.24
CA VAL A 828 -78.08 -43.80 70.64
C VAL A 828 -76.76 -44.02 69.90
N LYS A 829 -76.53 -43.27 68.82
CA LYS A 829 -75.32 -43.35 67.99
C LYS A 829 -74.63 -42.00 67.86
N ARG A 830 -73.29 -42.01 67.84
CA ARG A 830 -72.41 -40.89 67.51
C ARG A 830 -71.29 -41.34 66.58
N GLN A 831 -70.59 -40.38 65.99
CA GLN A 831 -69.47 -40.63 65.09
C GLN A 831 -68.24 -39.83 65.52
N LEU A 832 -67.07 -40.39 65.28
CA LEU A 832 -65.76 -39.77 65.47
C LEU A 832 -64.97 -39.91 64.17
N ILE A 833 -64.28 -38.85 63.77
CA ILE A 833 -63.46 -38.80 62.55
C ILE A 833 -61.98 -38.71 62.92
N LEU A 834 -61.19 -39.66 62.43
CA LEU A 834 -59.73 -39.64 62.47
C LEU A 834 -59.20 -39.17 61.11
N THR A 835 -58.31 -38.19 61.09
CA THR A 835 -57.71 -37.68 59.84
C THR A 835 -56.18 -37.68 59.95
N ASN A 836 -55.50 -38.46 59.13
CA ASN A 836 -54.05 -38.43 58.97
C ASN A 836 -53.66 -37.32 57.99
N HIS A 837 -52.70 -36.47 58.36
CA HIS A 837 -52.23 -35.34 57.56
C HIS A 837 -50.87 -35.59 56.91
N THR A 838 -50.42 -36.85 56.84
CA THR A 838 -49.03 -37.20 56.52
C THR A 838 -48.91 -38.39 55.56
N GLY A 839 -47.73 -38.53 54.94
CA GLY A 839 -47.39 -39.69 54.11
C GLY A 839 -47.14 -40.99 54.88
N ILE A 840 -47.15 -40.96 56.23
CA ILE A 840 -46.86 -42.11 57.08
C ILE A 840 -48.18 -42.86 57.35
N SER A 841 -48.21 -44.18 57.11
CA SER A 841 -49.38 -45.01 57.43
C SER A 841 -49.22 -45.65 58.81
N ALA A 842 -50.25 -45.62 59.66
CA ALA A 842 -50.16 -46.00 61.08
C ALA A 842 -51.31 -46.90 61.54
N PRO A 843 -51.07 -47.89 62.42
CA PRO A 843 -52.14 -48.68 63.04
C PRO A 843 -52.93 -47.84 64.05
N PHE A 844 -54.20 -48.17 64.31
CA PHE A 844 -55.00 -47.52 65.35
C PHE A 844 -55.79 -48.52 66.21
N ARG A 845 -56.13 -48.10 67.44
CA ARG A 845 -57.00 -48.79 68.40
C ARG A 845 -57.84 -47.78 69.19
N LEU A 846 -59.13 -48.06 69.36
CA LEU A 846 -60.08 -47.30 70.17
C LEU A 846 -60.86 -48.23 71.09
N GLU A 847 -60.99 -47.83 72.35
CA GLU A 847 -61.75 -48.52 73.39
C GLU A 847 -62.26 -47.52 74.44
N ALA A 848 -63.37 -47.84 75.12
CA ALA A 848 -63.94 -47.02 76.20
C ALA A 848 -63.40 -47.51 77.56
N GLU A 849 -63.03 -46.59 78.46
CA GLU A 849 -62.29 -46.94 79.67
C GLU A 849 -63.06 -47.87 80.62
N TYR A 850 -64.32 -47.55 80.94
CA TYR A 850 -65.11 -48.34 81.89
C TYR A 850 -66.31 -49.06 81.27
N PHE A 851 -67.09 -48.42 80.38
CA PHE A 851 -68.31 -48.99 79.80
C PHE A 851 -68.09 -49.57 78.41
N THR A 852 -66.91 -50.14 78.10
CA THR A 852 -66.68 -50.91 76.85
C THR A 852 -67.70 -52.04 76.71
N GLY A 853 -68.45 -52.01 75.62
CA GLY A 853 -69.39 -53.06 75.23
C GLY A 853 -68.68 -54.28 74.66
N TYR A 854 -69.12 -55.48 75.05
CA TYR A 854 -68.50 -56.73 74.64
C TYR A 854 -68.40 -56.86 73.11
N SER A 855 -67.19 -57.09 72.61
CA SER A 855 -66.93 -57.32 71.18
C SER A 855 -66.40 -58.73 70.96
N LEU A 856 -67.01 -59.45 70.01
CA LEU A 856 -66.60 -60.80 69.64
C LEU A 856 -65.28 -60.75 68.88
N THR A 857 -64.18 -61.14 69.54
CA THR A 857 -62.92 -61.43 68.86
C THR A 857 -63.12 -62.63 67.92
N PRO A 858 -62.56 -62.64 66.68
CA PRO A 858 -62.86 -63.68 65.71
C PRO A 858 -62.35 -65.10 66.03
N GLU A 859 -61.59 -65.27 67.11
CA GLU A 859 -60.74 -66.46 67.36
C GLU A 859 -61.17 -67.28 68.59
N GLN A 860 -62.44 -67.70 68.61
CA GLN A 860 -62.89 -68.88 69.38
C GLN A 860 -64.19 -69.44 68.78
N GLY A 861 -64.08 -70.53 68.02
CA GLY A 861 -65.19 -71.08 67.26
C GLY A 861 -66.01 -72.14 68.00
N ILE A 862 -67.32 -71.91 68.13
CA ILE A 862 -68.40 -72.92 68.18
C ILE A 862 -69.76 -72.24 67.89
N CYS A 863 -70.76 -72.98 67.40
CA CYS A 863 -72.14 -72.53 67.10
C CYS A 863 -72.33 -71.49 65.95
N PRO A 864 -72.14 -71.89 64.68
CA PRO A 864 -72.27 -71.01 63.51
C PRO A 864 -73.73 -70.81 63.05
N ASN A 865 -74.54 -70.04 63.80
CA ASN A 865 -75.92 -69.69 63.38
C ASN A 865 -76.36 -68.23 63.63
N VAL A 866 -75.50 -67.39 64.23
CA VAL A 866 -75.79 -65.95 64.43
C VAL A 866 -75.18 -65.10 63.32
N SER A 867 -73.96 -65.45 62.87
CA SER A 867 -73.16 -64.68 61.89
C SER A 867 -73.83 -64.51 60.52
N VAL A 868 -74.70 -65.44 60.12
CA VAL A 868 -75.42 -65.40 58.83
C VAL A 868 -76.52 -64.33 58.82
N ILE A 869 -77.05 -63.95 59.98
CA ILE A 869 -78.13 -62.96 60.09
C ILE A 869 -77.59 -61.53 59.92
N PHE A 870 -76.40 -61.24 60.46
CA PHE A 870 -75.83 -59.88 60.46
C PHE A 870 -75.50 -59.37 59.05
N LEU A 871 -75.07 -60.26 58.15
CA LEU A 871 -74.70 -59.93 56.77
C LEU A 871 -75.90 -59.74 55.80
N ILE A 872 -77.13 -60.05 56.23
CA ILE A 872 -78.32 -59.98 55.36
C ILE A 872 -79.13 -58.68 55.57
N PHE A 873 -78.96 -58.00 56.71
CA PHE A 873 -79.78 -56.84 57.09
C PHE A 873 -79.13 -55.47 56.88
N SER A 874 -77.82 -55.39 56.60
CA SER A 874 -77.10 -54.12 56.41
C SER A 874 -77.14 -53.55 54.99
N SER A 875 -77.69 -54.28 54.01
CA SER A 875 -77.66 -53.91 52.57
C SER A 875 -79.01 -53.47 51.99
N PHE A 876 -79.94 -52.95 52.82
CA PHE A 876 -81.23 -52.43 52.36
C PHE A 876 -81.50 -50.98 52.84
N SER A 877 -80.92 -50.01 52.13
CA SER A 877 -81.48 -48.66 52.05
C SER A 877 -81.82 -48.34 50.59
N SER A 878 -82.94 -47.62 50.40
CA SER A 878 -83.60 -47.33 49.12
C SER A 878 -84.23 -48.51 48.35
N ASN A 879 -85.41 -48.23 47.78
CA ASN A 879 -86.11 -48.92 46.68
C ASN A 879 -86.83 -50.28 46.93
N LEU A 880 -88.16 -50.19 46.85
CA LEU A 880 -89.25 -51.18 46.71
C LEU A 880 -88.92 -52.70 46.68
N VAL A 881 -89.61 -53.47 47.56
CA VAL A 881 -90.92 -54.09 47.22
C VAL A 881 -91.66 -54.55 48.50
N LYS A 882 -92.98 -54.38 48.56
CA LYS A 882 -93.84 -54.87 49.65
C LYS A 882 -94.20 -56.35 49.47
N ARG A 883 -93.84 -57.26 50.40
CA ARG A 883 -94.57 -58.55 50.58
C ARG A 883 -94.46 -59.15 51.99
N ARG A 884 -95.65 -59.33 52.59
CA ARG A 884 -96.09 -60.07 53.81
C ARG A 884 -95.06 -60.86 54.65
N GLY A 885 -95.10 -60.62 55.98
CA GLY A 885 -94.71 -61.59 57.01
C GLY A 885 -94.54 -60.97 58.40
N PRO A 886 -95.38 -61.28 59.42
CA PRO A 886 -95.19 -60.74 60.78
C PRO A 886 -94.03 -61.41 61.55
N VAL A 887 -93.57 -62.58 61.10
CA VAL A 887 -92.56 -63.41 61.78
C VAL A 887 -91.17 -62.75 61.79
N THR A 888 -90.76 -62.13 60.68
CA THR A 888 -89.42 -61.52 60.56
C THR A 888 -89.23 -60.33 61.49
N LYS A 889 -90.28 -59.54 61.76
CA LYS A 889 -90.20 -58.39 62.68
C LYS A 889 -90.06 -58.82 64.14
N HIS A 890 -90.58 -59.99 64.51
CA HIS A 890 -90.32 -60.62 65.82
C HIS A 890 -88.93 -61.25 65.90
N ALA A 891 -88.49 -61.95 64.85
CA ALA A 891 -87.13 -62.51 64.79
C ALA A 891 -86.05 -61.41 64.89
N ALA A 892 -86.22 -60.30 64.16
CA ALA A 892 -85.34 -59.15 64.23
C ALA A 892 -85.35 -58.50 65.63
N ARG A 893 -86.54 -58.23 66.21
CA ARG A 893 -86.64 -57.71 67.59
C ARG A 893 -85.98 -58.62 68.63
N LYS A 894 -86.12 -59.94 68.47
CA LYS A 894 -85.47 -60.93 69.34
C LYS A 894 -83.94 -60.87 69.18
N ALA A 895 -83.42 -60.97 67.96
CA ALA A 895 -81.98 -60.90 67.70
C ALA A 895 -81.34 -59.57 68.14
N TRP A 896 -82.04 -58.44 67.97
CA TRP A 896 -81.60 -57.14 68.49
C TRP A 896 -81.62 -57.08 70.02
N SER A 897 -82.62 -57.67 70.68
CA SER A 897 -82.66 -57.77 72.14
C SER A 897 -81.60 -58.71 72.69
N GLU A 898 -81.25 -59.79 71.97
CA GLU A 898 -80.18 -60.71 72.31
C GLU A 898 -78.80 -60.06 72.12
N PHE A 899 -78.60 -59.28 71.04
CA PHE A 899 -77.39 -58.48 70.83
C PHE A 899 -77.22 -57.38 71.88
N ALA A 900 -78.26 -56.59 72.15
CA ALA A 900 -78.21 -55.56 73.19
C ALA A 900 -77.94 -56.15 74.58
N ALA A 901 -78.52 -57.31 74.91
CA ALA A 901 -78.23 -58.03 76.15
C ALA A 901 -76.79 -58.59 76.20
N ALA A 902 -76.20 -58.97 75.06
CA ALA A 902 -74.81 -59.39 74.98
C ALA A 902 -73.84 -58.21 75.13
N VAL A 903 -74.16 -57.03 74.57
CA VAL A 903 -73.35 -55.82 74.73
C VAL A 903 -73.43 -55.30 76.18
N LEU A 904 -74.58 -55.42 76.83
CA LEU A 904 -74.82 -55.06 78.24
C LEU A 904 -74.53 -56.21 79.24
N SER A 905 -73.89 -57.31 78.82
CA SER A 905 -73.73 -58.52 79.66
C SER A 905 -72.88 -58.30 80.91
N HIS A 906 -72.10 -57.22 80.97
CA HIS A 906 -71.30 -56.84 82.14
C HIS A 906 -72.11 -56.21 83.28
N GLY A 907 -73.43 -56.03 83.13
CA GLY A 907 -74.33 -55.57 84.21
C GLY A 907 -74.23 -54.09 84.58
N LYS A 908 -73.30 -53.33 84.00
CA LYS A 908 -73.00 -51.92 84.33
C LYS A 908 -74.08 -50.87 83.98
N GLY A 909 -75.31 -51.27 83.66
CA GLY A 909 -76.40 -50.36 83.26
C GLY A 909 -76.29 -49.77 81.84
N VAL A 910 -75.08 -49.46 81.39
CA VAL A 910 -74.74 -48.89 80.06
C VAL A 910 -73.55 -49.62 79.43
N ALA A 911 -73.47 -49.57 78.09
CA ALA A 911 -72.30 -50.01 77.34
C ALA A 911 -72.14 -49.26 76.00
N PHE A 912 -70.93 -48.83 75.68
CA PHE A 912 -70.55 -48.19 74.41
C PHE A 912 -69.87 -49.21 73.48
N HIS A 913 -70.42 -49.40 72.28
CA HIS A 913 -69.89 -50.30 71.26
C HIS A 913 -69.27 -49.50 70.09
N ILE A 914 -68.00 -49.76 69.78
CA ILE A 914 -67.17 -48.94 68.86
C ILE A 914 -66.85 -49.73 67.59
N GLN A 915 -67.14 -49.17 66.42
CA GLN A 915 -66.94 -49.84 65.14
C GLN A 915 -66.43 -48.89 64.03
N PRO A 916 -65.24 -49.14 63.42
CA PRO A 916 -64.23 -50.14 63.79
C PRO A 916 -63.40 -49.70 65.02
N SER A 917 -63.15 -50.63 65.95
CA SER A 917 -62.28 -50.40 67.11
C SER A 917 -60.78 -50.52 66.81
N THR A 918 -60.39 -51.12 65.68
CA THR A 918 -58.97 -51.27 65.27
C THR A 918 -58.81 -51.23 63.75
N GLY A 919 -57.60 -50.90 63.28
CA GLY A 919 -57.27 -50.94 61.85
C GLY A 919 -55.94 -50.25 61.51
N THR A 920 -55.80 -49.81 60.26
CA THR A 920 -54.65 -49.01 59.79
C THR A 920 -55.15 -47.78 59.04
N LEU A 921 -54.74 -46.61 59.51
CA LEU A 921 -55.00 -45.32 58.90
C LEU A 921 -53.89 -45.04 57.88
N LYS A 922 -54.24 -45.03 56.59
CA LYS A 922 -53.27 -44.84 55.50
C LYS A 922 -52.77 -43.39 55.44
N ALA A 923 -51.70 -43.18 54.68
CA ALA A 923 -51.23 -41.87 54.26
C ALA A 923 -52.39 -40.98 53.79
N PHE A 924 -52.47 -39.75 54.31
CA PHE A 924 -53.50 -38.75 54.02
C PHE A 924 -54.97 -39.21 54.12
N GLN A 925 -55.25 -40.29 54.87
CA GLN A 925 -56.59 -40.85 54.97
C GLN A 925 -57.43 -40.18 56.07
N GLN A 926 -58.69 -39.89 55.73
CA GLN A 926 -59.77 -39.66 56.68
C GLN A 926 -60.59 -40.95 56.90
N LEU A 927 -60.97 -41.22 58.14
CA LEU A 927 -61.70 -42.43 58.57
C LEU A 927 -62.79 -42.06 59.58
N ILE A 928 -63.98 -42.64 59.44
CA ILE A 928 -65.12 -42.44 60.33
C ILE A 928 -65.29 -43.71 61.19
N ILE A 929 -65.52 -43.51 62.48
CA ILE A 929 -65.79 -44.56 63.48
C ILE A 929 -67.16 -44.27 64.09
N GLU A 930 -68.03 -45.28 64.14
CA GLU A 930 -69.35 -45.19 64.77
C GLU A 930 -69.28 -45.73 66.20
N ILE A 931 -69.94 -45.04 67.13
CA ILE A 931 -70.01 -45.40 68.55
C ILE A 931 -71.49 -45.49 68.94
N THR A 932 -71.91 -46.62 69.49
CA THR A 932 -73.32 -46.91 69.81
C THR A 932 -73.48 -47.16 71.31
N ALA A 933 -74.29 -46.35 71.99
CA ALA A 933 -74.62 -46.51 73.40
C ALA A 933 -75.89 -47.34 73.58
N TYR A 934 -75.82 -48.35 74.45
CA TYR A 934 -76.94 -49.19 74.89
C TYR A 934 -77.20 -48.95 76.38
N ASN A 935 -78.45 -49.09 76.84
CA ASN A 935 -78.79 -49.00 78.27
C ASN A 935 -79.83 -50.05 78.73
N ASN A 936 -79.79 -50.42 80.01
CA ASN A 936 -80.83 -51.19 80.70
C ASN A 936 -81.06 -50.75 82.17
N MET A 937 -80.58 -49.57 82.55
CA MET A 937 -80.70 -48.99 83.90
C MET A 937 -80.77 -47.45 83.80
N TRP A 938 -81.58 -46.81 84.65
CA TRP A 938 -81.66 -45.34 84.71
C TRP A 938 -80.48 -44.77 85.50
N GLY A 939 -80.05 -43.54 85.19
CA GLY A 939 -78.89 -42.92 85.84
C GLY A 939 -78.14 -41.93 84.94
N GLU A 940 -77.08 -41.32 85.48
CA GLU A 940 -76.13 -40.48 84.73
C GLU A 940 -74.81 -41.24 84.57
N TYR A 941 -74.27 -41.26 83.35
CA TYR A 941 -73.11 -42.05 82.96
C TYR A 941 -72.06 -41.16 82.28
N ARG A 942 -70.79 -41.38 82.62
CA ARG A 942 -69.60 -40.69 82.07
C ARG A 942 -68.48 -41.70 81.86
N ASP A 943 -67.72 -41.56 80.78
CA ASP A 943 -66.66 -42.49 80.39
C ASP A 943 -65.67 -41.78 79.44
N ASP A 944 -64.45 -42.27 79.29
CA ASP A 944 -63.46 -41.72 78.35
C ASP A 944 -63.17 -42.71 77.22
N LEU A 945 -63.14 -42.21 75.98
CA LEU A 945 -62.77 -42.98 74.79
C LEU A 945 -61.26 -42.85 74.52
N VAL A 946 -60.53 -43.93 74.75
CA VAL A 946 -59.07 -44.02 74.61
C VAL A 946 -58.70 -44.26 73.14
N CYS A 947 -58.15 -43.25 72.47
CA CYS A 947 -57.75 -43.31 71.06
C CYS A 947 -56.23 -43.39 70.90
N LYS A 948 -55.68 -44.53 70.45
CA LYS A 948 -54.24 -44.70 70.17
C LYS A 948 -53.99 -44.87 68.67
N VAL A 949 -53.03 -44.14 68.10
CA VAL A 949 -52.64 -44.22 66.68
C VAL A 949 -51.12 -44.25 66.55
N GLY A 950 -50.57 -45.37 66.05
CA GLY A 950 -49.13 -45.63 65.99
C GLY A 950 -48.46 -45.48 67.36
N ASP A 951 -47.32 -44.80 67.36
CA ASP A 951 -46.54 -44.46 68.56
C ASP A 951 -46.91 -43.08 69.14
N LEU A 952 -47.99 -42.45 68.66
CA LEU A 952 -48.53 -41.24 69.28
C LEU A 952 -49.11 -41.57 70.68
N GLN A 953 -49.04 -40.59 71.58
CA GLN A 953 -49.64 -40.71 72.90
C GLN A 953 -51.17 -40.92 72.77
N PRO A 954 -51.78 -41.79 73.60
CA PRO A 954 -53.22 -41.99 73.59
C PRO A 954 -53.97 -40.68 73.85
N LYS A 955 -54.99 -40.38 73.03
CA LYS A 955 -55.87 -39.24 73.21
C LYS A 955 -57.19 -39.70 73.84
N LEU A 956 -57.49 -39.19 75.02
CA LEU A 956 -58.79 -39.34 75.66
C LEU A 956 -59.81 -38.37 75.04
N ILE A 957 -61.05 -38.84 74.89
CA ILE A 957 -62.21 -38.10 74.36
C ILE A 957 -63.42 -38.44 75.26
N PRO A 958 -63.90 -37.52 76.13
CA PRO A 958 -64.99 -37.80 77.04
C PRO A 958 -66.33 -38.13 76.36
N MET A 959 -67.11 -38.99 77.02
CA MET A 959 -68.44 -39.46 76.65
C MET A 959 -69.41 -39.21 77.81
N GLN A 960 -70.66 -38.80 77.52
CA GLN A 960 -71.70 -38.62 78.54
C GLN A 960 -73.09 -39.08 78.08
N MET A 961 -73.91 -39.59 79.00
CA MET A 961 -75.30 -39.99 78.74
C MET A 961 -76.15 -39.97 80.02
N THR A 962 -77.39 -39.50 79.95
CA THR A 962 -78.37 -39.62 81.05
C THR A 962 -79.60 -40.41 80.59
N VAL A 963 -79.93 -41.46 81.35
CA VAL A 963 -81.02 -42.41 81.06
C VAL A 963 -82.16 -42.23 82.05
N LYS A 964 -83.40 -42.13 81.56
CA LYS A 964 -84.61 -41.94 82.38
C LYS A 964 -85.72 -42.95 82.05
N GLY A 965 -86.51 -43.29 83.08
CA GLY A 965 -87.68 -44.17 83.01
C GLY A 965 -87.85 -44.98 84.29
N CYS A 966 -89.08 -45.44 84.57
CA CYS A 966 -89.35 -46.37 85.67
C CYS A 966 -89.26 -47.82 85.18
N PRO A 967 -88.43 -48.69 85.79
CA PRO A 967 -88.29 -50.08 85.35
C PRO A 967 -89.11 -51.09 86.16
N ILE A 968 -89.53 -50.75 87.39
CA ILE A 968 -90.29 -51.67 88.25
C ILE A 968 -91.73 -51.78 87.75
N PHE A 969 -92.25 -53.00 87.70
CA PHE A 969 -93.64 -53.24 87.30
C PHE A 969 -94.30 -54.36 88.09
N LEU A 970 -95.62 -54.26 88.29
CA LEU A 970 -96.41 -55.30 88.95
C LEU A 970 -96.65 -56.49 88.01
N GLN A 971 -96.55 -57.72 88.54
CA GLN A 971 -96.70 -58.93 87.72
C GLN A 971 -98.09 -59.06 87.09
N MET A 972 -99.12 -58.45 87.69
CA MET A 972 -100.49 -58.48 87.17
C MET A 972 -100.75 -57.54 85.98
N THR A 973 -99.92 -56.50 85.80
CA THR A 973 -100.06 -55.53 84.69
C THR A 973 -99.01 -55.70 83.60
N GLY A 974 -97.84 -56.24 83.95
CA GLY A 974 -96.68 -56.23 83.07
C GLY A 974 -96.05 -54.83 82.94
N PRO A 975 -94.99 -54.69 82.12
CA PRO A 975 -94.15 -53.49 82.07
C PRO A 975 -94.72 -52.30 81.26
N GLN A 976 -96.02 -52.27 80.95
CA GLN A 976 -96.62 -51.24 80.07
C GLN A 976 -98.07 -50.83 80.46
N THR A 977 -98.26 -50.31 81.67
CA THR A 977 -99.48 -49.55 82.07
C THR A 977 -99.12 -48.46 83.07
N GLU A 978 -99.66 -47.25 82.92
CA GLU A 978 -99.15 -46.08 83.64
C GLU A 978 -99.59 -45.95 85.11
N GLN A 979 -100.71 -46.55 85.54
CA GLN A 979 -101.14 -46.58 86.95
C GLN A 979 -101.93 -47.88 87.29
N PRO A 980 -101.51 -48.67 88.31
CA PRO A 980 -102.22 -49.89 88.72
C PRO A 980 -103.24 -49.65 89.85
N ILE A 981 -104.45 -50.18 89.70
CA ILE A 981 -105.55 -50.02 90.68
C ILE A 981 -105.85 -51.35 91.39
N ILE A 982 -105.98 -51.31 92.72
CA ILE A 982 -106.24 -52.48 93.59
C ILE A 982 -107.59 -52.28 94.31
N ARG A 983 -108.48 -53.28 94.26
CA ARG A 983 -109.85 -53.18 94.81
C ARG A 983 -110.12 -54.18 95.93
N PHE A 984 -110.60 -53.69 97.07
CA PHE A 984 -110.93 -54.51 98.25
C PHE A 984 -112.41 -54.93 98.34
N GLY A 985 -113.33 -54.14 97.78
CA GLY A 985 -114.78 -54.41 97.81
C GLY A 985 -115.47 -53.88 99.09
N THR A 986 -116.78 -54.07 99.18
CA THR A 986 -117.61 -53.65 100.32
C THR A 986 -117.47 -54.64 101.48
N HIS A 987 -117.30 -54.14 102.70
CA HIS A 987 -117.14 -54.93 103.93
C HIS A 987 -117.99 -54.35 105.07
N VAL A 988 -118.31 -55.18 106.07
CA VAL A 988 -119.15 -54.77 107.20
C VAL A 988 -118.37 -53.86 108.15
N SER A 989 -119.03 -52.81 108.63
CA SER A 989 -118.56 -51.89 109.69
C SER A 989 -117.93 -52.66 110.86
N GLY A 990 -116.70 -52.29 111.24
CA GLY A 990 -115.95 -52.93 112.33
C GLY A 990 -115.51 -54.39 112.08
N GLY A 991 -115.60 -54.89 110.85
CA GLY A 991 -115.15 -56.24 110.49
C GLY A 991 -113.63 -56.44 110.58
N CYS A 992 -113.18 -57.70 110.55
CA CYS A 992 -111.76 -58.02 110.55
C CYS A 992 -111.05 -57.50 109.27
N PRO A 993 -109.79 -57.02 109.35
CA PRO A 993 -109.06 -56.51 108.19
C PRO A 993 -108.88 -57.54 107.06
N VAL A 994 -108.95 -57.07 105.82
CA VAL A 994 -108.88 -57.87 104.60
C VAL A 994 -107.53 -57.63 103.91
N LEU A 995 -106.80 -58.71 103.62
CA LEU A 995 -105.44 -58.66 103.05
C LEU A 995 -105.41 -59.11 101.58
N ARG A 996 -104.64 -58.41 100.75
CA ARG A 996 -104.25 -58.83 99.39
C ARG A 996 -102.73 -58.77 99.25
N ARG A 997 -102.13 -59.83 98.67
CA ARG A 997 -100.69 -59.88 98.33
C ARG A 997 -100.48 -59.54 96.85
N VAL A 998 -99.47 -58.72 96.55
CA VAL A 998 -99.16 -58.23 95.21
C VAL A 998 -97.65 -58.37 94.95
N ARG A 999 -97.25 -58.70 93.72
CA ARG A 999 -95.84 -58.98 93.35
C ARG A 999 -95.28 -57.93 92.39
N LEU A 1000 -94.15 -57.35 92.80
CA LEU A 1000 -93.30 -56.42 92.05
C LEU A 1000 -92.21 -57.22 91.33
N ASN A 1001 -91.76 -56.75 90.16
CA ASN A 1001 -90.62 -57.32 89.44
C ASN A 1001 -89.65 -56.19 89.08
N ASN A 1002 -88.36 -56.48 89.18
CA ASN A 1002 -87.27 -55.59 88.80
C ASN A 1002 -86.50 -56.21 87.62
N PRO A 1003 -86.52 -55.60 86.42
CA PRO A 1003 -85.83 -56.09 85.23
C PRO A 1003 -84.44 -55.45 85.00
N THR A 1004 -83.91 -54.69 85.95
CA THR A 1004 -82.57 -54.08 85.90
C THR A 1004 -81.54 -54.98 86.59
N PRO A 1005 -80.23 -54.74 86.43
CA PRO A 1005 -79.19 -55.59 87.05
C PRO A 1005 -78.95 -55.31 88.55
N PHE A 1006 -79.49 -54.22 89.11
CA PHE A 1006 -79.24 -53.81 90.50
C PHE A 1006 -80.50 -53.96 91.36
N ASP A 1007 -80.31 -54.22 92.65
CA ASP A 1007 -81.37 -54.17 93.67
C ASP A 1007 -81.91 -52.73 93.79
N ILE A 1008 -83.22 -52.58 93.91
CA ILE A 1008 -83.87 -51.26 94.02
C ILE A 1008 -84.69 -51.22 95.30
N ARG A 1009 -84.42 -50.26 96.18
CA ARG A 1009 -85.23 -50.03 97.37
C ARG A 1009 -86.48 -49.24 97.02
N LEU A 1010 -87.63 -49.65 97.56
CA LEU A 1010 -88.93 -48.99 97.46
C LEU A 1010 -89.43 -48.59 98.84
N ASP A 1011 -89.70 -47.30 98.99
CA ASP A 1011 -90.30 -46.70 100.18
C ASP A 1011 -91.76 -46.32 99.89
N TRP A 1012 -92.71 -46.91 100.63
CA TRP A 1012 -94.15 -46.77 100.39
C TRP A 1012 -94.83 -45.75 101.31
N GLU A 1013 -95.26 -44.61 100.74
CA GLU A 1013 -96.12 -43.62 101.41
C GLU A 1013 -97.60 -43.83 101.01
N ILE A 1014 -98.50 -43.88 102.00
CA ILE A 1014 -99.95 -44.19 101.81
C ILE A 1014 -100.79 -42.94 102.09
N TYR A 1015 -101.75 -42.67 101.21
CA TYR A 1015 -102.60 -41.49 101.24
C TYR A 1015 -104.09 -41.84 101.16
N ASN A 1016 -104.89 -41.28 102.06
CA ASN A 1016 -106.34 -41.28 101.94
C ASN A 1016 -106.80 -40.12 101.04
N HIS A 1017 -107.88 -40.33 100.28
CA HIS A 1017 -108.43 -39.32 99.38
C HIS A 1017 -109.66 -38.64 100.00
N GLU A 1018 -109.47 -37.47 100.60
CA GLU A 1018 -110.58 -36.64 101.12
C GLU A 1018 -111.19 -35.77 100.02
N LYS A 1019 -112.52 -35.89 99.83
CA LYS A 1019 -113.24 -35.31 98.67
C LYS A 1019 -113.41 -33.79 98.69
N ASP A 1020 -112.90 -33.10 99.71
CA ASP A 1020 -113.01 -31.65 99.92
C ASP A 1020 -111.66 -30.96 100.23
N ASP A 1021 -110.52 -31.66 100.13
CA ASP A 1021 -109.19 -31.04 100.32
C ASP A 1021 -108.90 -30.02 99.20
N LYS A 1022 -108.23 -28.92 99.58
CA LYS A 1022 -107.92 -27.74 98.75
C LYS A 1022 -106.45 -27.36 98.81
N LYS A 1023 -105.60 -28.17 99.45
CA LYS A 1023 -104.15 -28.01 99.47
C LYS A 1023 -103.55 -28.45 98.13
N LEU A 1024 -102.60 -27.68 97.60
CA LEU A 1024 -102.03 -27.89 96.26
C LEU A 1024 -100.55 -28.30 96.27
N VAL A 1025 -99.82 -28.01 97.35
CA VAL A 1025 -98.36 -28.20 97.46
C VAL A 1025 -98.01 -28.63 98.88
N ASP A 1026 -97.10 -29.60 99.00
CA ASP A 1026 -96.42 -29.97 100.23
C ASP A 1026 -95.00 -29.38 100.26
N LEU A 1027 -94.69 -28.67 101.35
CA LEU A 1027 -93.34 -28.29 101.72
C LEU A 1027 -92.83 -29.30 102.76
N LEU A 1028 -92.04 -30.27 102.32
CA LEU A 1028 -91.43 -31.27 103.19
C LEU A 1028 -90.01 -30.83 103.56
N MET A 1029 -89.68 -30.90 104.85
CA MET A 1029 -88.36 -30.57 105.38
C MET A 1029 -87.80 -31.81 106.06
N PHE A 1030 -86.91 -32.51 105.37
CA PHE A 1030 -86.23 -33.69 105.88
C PHE A 1030 -84.92 -33.28 106.54
N PHE A 1031 -84.59 -33.92 107.66
CA PHE A 1031 -83.31 -33.76 108.35
C PHE A 1031 -82.52 -35.05 108.18
N GLY A 1032 -81.45 -35.01 107.39
CA GLY A 1032 -80.85 -36.20 106.78
C GLY A 1032 -81.57 -36.65 105.50
N ASP A 1033 -81.42 -37.93 105.15
CA ASP A 1033 -81.99 -38.50 103.93
C ASP A 1033 -83.53 -38.63 104.02
N PRO A 1034 -84.29 -38.35 102.94
CA PRO A 1034 -85.76 -38.35 102.97
C PRO A 1034 -86.41 -39.67 103.37
N PHE A 1035 -85.73 -40.78 103.11
CA PHE A 1035 -86.13 -42.13 103.49
C PHE A 1035 -84.91 -42.87 104.05
N PRO A 1036 -84.72 -42.92 105.38
CA PRO A 1036 -83.64 -43.70 106.00
C PRO A 1036 -83.96 -45.20 105.97
N PRO A 1037 -82.94 -46.09 105.96
CA PRO A 1037 -83.16 -47.52 106.12
C PRO A 1037 -83.78 -47.86 107.49
N LYS A 1038 -84.57 -48.93 107.53
CA LYS A 1038 -85.24 -49.43 108.75
C LYS A 1038 -84.92 -50.90 108.96
N ASP A 1039 -84.70 -51.28 110.22
CA ASP A 1039 -84.49 -52.68 110.61
C ASP A 1039 -85.82 -53.45 110.68
N THR A 1040 -85.71 -54.75 110.87
CA THR A 1040 -86.74 -55.79 110.94
C THR A 1040 -87.86 -55.49 111.96
N ASP A 1041 -87.57 -54.69 113.00
CA ASP A 1041 -88.53 -54.22 114.01
C ASP A 1041 -89.10 -52.81 113.71
N GLU A 1042 -89.04 -52.36 112.45
CA GLU A 1042 -89.46 -51.04 111.92
C GLU A 1042 -88.79 -49.79 112.54
N ASN A 1043 -87.80 -49.98 113.42
CA ASN A 1043 -86.96 -48.90 113.95
C ASN A 1043 -85.99 -48.37 112.89
N GLU A 1044 -85.73 -47.07 112.92
CA GLU A 1044 -84.75 -46.41 112.03
C GLU A 1044 -83.32 -46.79 112.43
N THR A 1045 -82.61 -47.44 111.52
CA THR A 1045 -81.17 -47.69 111.69
C THR A 1045 -80.43 -46.40 111.36
N ALA A 1046 -79.74 -45.84 112.36
CA ALA A 1046 -78.84 -44.71 112.13
C ALA A 1046 -77.84 -45.08 111.03
N SER A 1047 -77.83 -44.30 109.95
CA SER A 1047 -76.95 -44.55 108.81
C SER A 1047 -75.49 -44.52 109.26
N ILE A 1048 -74.85 -45.68 109.30
CA ILE A 1048 -73.40 -45.76 109.46
C ILE A 1048 -72.81 -45.16 108.19
N GLY A 1049 -72.36 -43.91 108.27
CA GLY A 1049 -71.59 -43.25 107.21
C GLY A 1049 -70.28 -43.99 107.02
N SER A 1050 -70.29 -44.98 106.13
CA SER A 1050 -69.22 -45.95 105.94
C SER A 1050 -68.05 -45.38 105.14
N ASN A 1051 -67.30 -44.49 105.80
CA ASN A 1051 -65.94 -44.13 105.38
C ASN A 1051 -64.99 -45.32 105.61
N SER A 1052 -65.15 -46.40 104.84
CA SER A 1052 -64.31 -47.60 104.94
C SER A 1052 -64.27 -48.44 103.66
N GLU A 1053 -63.73 -47.87 102.58
CA GLU A 1053 -62.63 -48.57 101.90
C GLU A 1053 -61.37 -47.71 102.09
N SER A 1054 -60.49 -48.03 103.04
CA SER A 1054 -59.54 -49.17 103.06
C SER A 1054 -58.18 -48.75 102.50
N GLU A 1055 -57.41 -48.02 103.30
CA GLU A 1055 -55.97 -47.84 103.07
C GLU A 1055 -55.25 -49.20 103.06
N ILE A 1056 -54.35 -49.41 102.09
CA ILE A 1056 -53.27 -50.40 102.21
C ILE A 1056 -51.91 -49.69 102.18
N ALA A 1057 -51.63 -49.02 103.29
CA ALA A 1057 -50.41 -49.20 104.09
C ALA A 1057 -49.01 -48.91 103.47
N LEU A 1058 -48.37 -47.89 104.06
CA LEU A 1058 -47.03 -47.95 104.68
C LEU A 1058 -45.76 -47.98 103.78
N LYS A 1059 -45.16 -46.79 103.55
CA LYS A 1059 -44.01 -46.23 104.32
C LYS A 1059 -43.50 -44.92 103.68
N LEU A 1060 -43.32 -43.81 104.42
CA LEU A 1060 -42.24 -43.51 105.39
C LEU A 1060 -40.86 -43.47 104.67
N ASP A 1061 -40.21 -42.31 104.51
CA ASP A 1061 -39.59 -41.59 105.64
C ASP A 1061 -39.44 -40.05 105.48
N GLN A 1062 -38.77 -39.42 106.46
CA GLN A 1062 -38.65 -37.97 106.71
C GLN A 1062 -37.48 -37.32 105.88
N THR A 1063 -37.23 -36.00 105.81
CA THR A 1063 -37.12 -34.99 106.89
C THR A 1063 -37.00 -33.53 106.36
N ALA A 1064 -37.38 -32.55 107.21
CA ALA A 1064 -37.10 -31.08 107.31
C ALA A 1064 -36.20 -30.36 106.24
N VAL A 1065 -36.44 -29.12 105.75
CA VAL A 1065 -36.73 -27.79 106.43
C VAL A 1065 -35.51 -27.34 107.29
N PRO A 1066 -34.92 -26.10 107.21
CA PRO A 1066 -35.57 -24.76 107.05
C PRO A 1066 -34.87 -23.65 106.20
N TYR A 1067 -35.64 -22.58 105.90
CA TYR A 1067 -35.33 -21.11 105.82
C TYR A 1067 -33.93 -20.55 105.44
N GLY A 1068 -33.93 -19.49 104.59
CA GLY A 1068 -32.75 -18.63 104.33
C GLY A 1068 -33.08 -17.27 103.63
N SER A 1069 -33.51 -16.28 104.40
CA SER A 1069 -34.06 -14.96 103.96
C SER A 1069 -33.02 -13.94 103.42
N ILE A 1070 -33.54 -12.79 102.93
CA ILE A 1070 -32.94 -11.43 102.77
C ILE A 1070 -32.59 -10.96 101.33
N CYS A 1071 -33.29 -9.90 100.90
CA CYS A 1071 -33.02 -9.01 99.75
C CYS A 1071 -32.29 -7.71 100.24
N PRO A 1072 -32.09 -6.61 99.47
CA PRO A 1072 -32.24 -6.36 98.02
C PRO A 1072 -31.03 -5.61 97.39
N ALA A 1073 -31.06 -5.31 96.07
CA ALA A 1073 -30.73 -3.98 95.51
C ALA A 1073 -31.01 -3.85 93.99
N SER A 1074 -31.72 -2.76 93.64
CA SER A 1074 -31.76 -1.99 92.38
C SER A 1074 -30.43 -1.89 91.59
N GLN A 1075 -30.35 -1.66 90.27
CA GLN A 1075 -31.28 -1.08 89.26
C GLN A 1075 -30.65 -1.25 87.83
N THR A 1076 -31.26 -1.10 86.62
CA THR A 1076 -32.62 -0.77 86.11
C THR A 1076 -32.75 -1.25 84.63
N THR A 1077 -33.94 -1.67 84.16
CA THR A 1077 -34.43 -1.71 82.74
C THR A 1077 -33.62 -2.49 81.67
N VAL A 1078 -34.21 -3.19 80.69
CA VAL A 1078 -35.50 -2.99 79.96
C VAL A 1078 -36.34 -4.30 79.86
N GLU A 1079 -37.63 -4.10 79.61
CA GLU A 1079 -38.80 -5.00 79.41
C GLU A 1079 -38.62 -6.41 78.81
N PRO A 1080 -39.40 -7.39 79.34
CA PRO A 1080 -39.86 -8.58 78.60
C PRO A 1080 -41.38 -8.83 78.70
N SER A 1081 -42.01 -9.28 77.61
CA SER A 1081 -43.34 -9.93 77.57
C SER A 1081 -43.42 -10.80 76.29
N ASP A 1082 -44.16 -11.91 76.20
CA ASP A 1082 -44.99 -12.62 77.18
C ASP A 1082 -44.60 -14.11 77.23
N LEU A 1083 -44.73 -14.73 78.42
CA LEU A 1083 -44.55 -16.17 78.64
C LEU A 1083 -45.86 -16.71 79.21
N ASP A 1084 -46.75 -17.19 78.34
CA ASP A 1084 -48.09 -17.64 78.74
C ASP A 1084 -48.02 -18.99 79.46
N SER A 1085 -48.27 -18.96 80.76
CA SER A 1085 -48.23 -20.13 81.65
C SER A 1085 -49.61 -20.78 81.76
N LYS A 1086 -49.69 -22.10 81.62
CA LYS A 1086 -50.89 -22.87 81.96
C LYS A 1086 -50.60 -23.95 82.99
N GLU A 1087 -50.71 -23.52 84.24
CA GLU A 1087 -51.58 -24.14 85.26
C GLU A 1087 -51.90 -25.63 85.03
N ASP A 1088 -51.08 -26.51 85.63
CA ASP A 1088 -51.53 -27.84 86.06
C ASP A 1088 -52.17 -27.71 87.44
N GLU A 1089 -53.39 -28.26 87.59
CA GLU A 1089 -54.17 -28.35 88.84
C GLU A 1089 -54.53 -26.98 89.49
N ILE A 1090 -55.50 -26.85 90.40
CA ILE A 1090 -56.31 -27.84 91.12
C ILE A 1090 -57.78 -27.37 91.06
N ILE A 1091 -58.68 -28.15 90.45
CA ILE A 1091 -60.11 -28.02 90.79
C ILE A 1091 -60.29 -28.68 92.15
N THR A 1092 -60.22 -27.88 93.22
CA THR A 1092 -60.61 -28.32 94.54
C THR A 1092 -62.10 -28.67 94.49
N GLN A 1093 -62.43 -29.95 94.47
CA GLN A 1093 -63.78 -30.37 94.83
C GLN A 1093 -64.05 -29.84 96.24
N GLU A 1094 -65.04 -28.94 96.35
CA GLU A 1094 -65.50 -28.49 97.65
C GLU A 1094 -65.89 -29.75 98.46
N PRO A 1095 -65.42 -29.91 99.71
CA PRO A 1095 -65.78 -31.06 100.52
C PRO A 1095 -67.31 -31.07 100.64
N THR A 1096 -67.95 -32.11 100.11
CA THR A 1096 -69.41 -32.17 99.98
C THR A 1096 -70.07 -31.97 101.33
N ILE A 1097 -70.59 -30.76 101.54
CA ILE A 1097 -71.34 -30.38 102.73
C ILE A 1097 -72.53 -31.34 102.81
N GLN A 1098 -72.52 -32.25 103.78
CA GLN A 1098 -73.66 -33.11 104.05
C GLN A 1098 -74.88 -32.22 104.24
N LYS A 1099 -75.91 -32.42 103.42
CA LYS A 1099 -77.13 -31.61 103.45
C LYS A 1099 -77.98 -32.07 104.63
N ILE A 1100 -77.58 -31.64 105.83
CA ILE A 1100 -78.24 -31.93 107.12
C ILE A 1100 -79.73 -31.58 107.08
N VAL A 1101 -80.11 -30.59 106.25
CA VAL A 1101 -81.51 -30.30 105.91
C VAL A 1101 -81.70 -30.38 104.40
N SER A 1102 -82.69 -31.12 103.94
CA SER A 1102 -83.19 -31.06 102.57
C SER A 1102 -84.65 -30.61 102.55
N VAL A 1103 -84.95 -29.60 101.73
CA VAL A 1103 -86.28 -29.01 101.61
C VAL A 1103 -86.84 -29.36 100.24
N LEU A 1104 -87.88 -30.19 100.22
CA LEU A 1104 -88.54 -30.65 99.02
C LEU A 1104 -89.92 -29.97 98.90
N ILE A 1105 -90.11 -29.21 97.82
CA ILE A 1105 -91.44 -28.73 97.42
C ILE A 1105 -91.96 -29.73 96.39
N ARG A 1106 -93.06 -30.44 96.71
CA ARG A 1106 -93.76 -31.34 95.80
C ARG A 1106 -95.25 -30.99 95.72
N PRO A 1107 -95.99 -31.41 94.67
CA PRO A 1107 -97.45 -31.29 94.65
C PRO A 1107 -98.06 -31.92 95.91
N HIS A 1108 -99.20 -31.41 96.37
CA HIS A 1108 -99.91 -32.07 97.45
C HIS A 1108 -100.64 -33.30 96.89
N GLU A 1109 -100.11 -34.48 97.23
CA GLU A 1109 -100.63 -35.75 96.74
C GLU A 1109 -101.88 -36.17 97.53
N GLY A 1110 -101.89 -35.96 98.85
CA GLY A 1110 -103.04 -36.22 99.74
C GLY A 1110 -102.65 -36.28 101.22
N VAL A 1111 -103.61 -36.61 102.09
CA VAL A 1111 -103.40 -36.71 103.54
C VAL A 1111 -102.79 -38.08 103.90
N PRO A 1112 -101.60 -38.15 104.55
CA PRO A 1112 -101.01 -39.41 104.98
C PRO A 1112 -101.91 -40.13 106.01
N ALA A 1113 -102.15 -41.43 105.82
CA ALA A 1113 -103.00 -42.19 106.74
C ALA A 1113 -102.70 -43.70 106.76
N ASP A 1114 -102.80 -44.29 107.95
CA ASP A 1114 -102.47 -45.69 108.24
C ASP A 1114 -103.74 -46.58 108.39
N ASN A 1115 -104.91 -45.97 108.22
CA ASN A 1115 -106.23 -46.56 108.40
C ASN A 1115 -107.21 -45.80 107.47
N PRO A 1116 -108.04 -46.48 106.64
CA PRO A 1116 -108.31 -47.90 106.61
C PRO A 1116 -107.30 -48.73 105.79
N TYR A 1117 -106.41 -48.10 105.01
CA TYR A 1117 -105.43 -48.80 104.19
C TYR A 1117 -104.05 -48.86 104.87
N SER A 1118 -103.41 -50.02 104.80
CA SER A 1118 -102.01 -50.18 105.23
C SER A 1118 -101.23 -51.11 104.30
N ILE A 1119 -99.90 -50.98 104.27
CA ILE A 1119 -98.99 -51.75 103.41
C ILE A 1119 -97.86 -52.28 104.30
N THR A 1120 -97.55 -53.56 104.15
CA THR A 1120 -96.57 -54.28 104.96
C THR A 1120 -95.64 -55.16 104.10
N PRO A 1121 -94.31 -55.02 104.25
CA PRO A 1121 -93.60 -53.95 104.97
C PRO A 1121 -93.72 -52.58 104.25
N ARG A 1122 -93.46 -51.48 104.94
CA ARG A 1122 -93.47 -50.12 104.35
C ARG A 1122 -92.23 -49.78 103.52
N GLN A 1123 -91.08 -50.36 103.84
CA GLN A 1123 -89.85 -50.29 103.06
C GLN A 1123 -89.51 -51.69 102.54
N ILE A 1124 -89.09 -51.82 101.28
CA ILE A 1124 -88.78 -53.12 100.69
C ILE A 1124 -87.76 -53.03 99.56
N VAL A 1125 -86.77 -53.92 99.54
CA VAL A 1125 -85.83 -54.06 98.41
C VAL A 1125 -86.39 -55.04 97.39
N VAL A 1126 -86.41 -54.64 96.11
CA VAL A 1126 -86.79 -55.49 94.97
C VAL A 1126 -85.51 -55.94 94.25
N PRO A 1127 -85.09 -57.20 94.39
CA PRO A 1127 -83.77 -57.64 93.94
C PRO A 1127 -83.60 -57.59 92.42
N GLY A 1128 -82.37 -57.31 91.96
CA GLY A 1128 -81.97 -57.20 90.56
C GLY A 1128 -82.32 -58.46 89.76
N GLY A 1129 -82.91 -58.27 88.58
CA GLY A 1129 -83.48 -59.34 87.75
C GLY A 1129 -84.60 -60.17 88.41
N GLY A 1130 -85.04 -59.77 89.61
CA GLY A 1130 -85.87 -60.56 90.52
C GLY A 1130 -87.28 -60.00 90.74
N SER A 1131 -87.88 -60.41 91.85
CA SER A 1131 -89.26 -60.07 92.19
C SER A 1131 -89.54 -60.28 93.68
N ILE A 1132 -90.35 -59.42 94.29
CA ILE A 1132 -90.76 -59.55 95.69
C ILE A 1132 -92.26 -59.28 95.86
N SER A 1133 -92.85 -59.71 96.98
CA SER A 1133 -94.30 -59.58 97.22
C SER A 1133 -94.61 -58.81 98.50
N VAL A 1134 -95.51 -57.84 98.38
CA VAL A 1134 -95.97 -56.95 99.46
C VAL A 1134 -97.41 -57.29 99.82
N CYS A 1135 -97.79 -57.14 101.09
CA CYS A 1135 -99.17 -57.28 101.56
C CYS A 1135 -99.81 -55.90 101.76
N ILE A 1136 -100.97 -55.68 101.12
CA ILE A 1136 -101.81 -54.50 101.32
C ILE A 1136 -103.05 -54.94 102.10
N SER A 1137 -103.42 -54.18 103.14
CA SER A 1137 -104.59 -54.46 103.99
C SER A 1137 -105.63 -53.34 103.92
N PHE A 1138 -106.89 -53.70 104.18
CA PHE A 1138 -108.02 -52.80 104.36
C PHE A 1138 -108.76 -53.16 105.66
N ALA A 1139 -108.81 -52.23 106.62
CA ALA A 1139 -109.51 -52.36 107.89
C ALA A 1139 -110.83 -51.56 107.85
N PRO A 1140 -112.01 -52.21 107.83
CA PRO A 1140 -113.29 -51.50 107.82
C PRO A 1140 -113.51 -50.67 109.09
N TRP A 1141 -113.78 -49.38 108.93
CA TRP A 1141 -114.09 -48.49 110.05
C TRP A 1141 -115.33 -48.92 110.83
N VAL A 1142 -115.38 -48.61 112.13
CA VAL A 1142 -116.58 -48.73 112.96
C VAL A 1142 -117.45 -47.50 112.72
N LEU A 1143 -118.50 -47.66 111.92
CA LEU A 1143 -119.47 -46.61 111.62
C LEU A 1143 -120.40 -46.35 112.82
N PRO A 1144 -120.66 -45.08 113.20
CA PRO A 1144 -121.67 -44.75 114.19
C PRO A 1144 -123.09 -45.00 113.64
N GLU A 1145 -124.05 -45.28 114.54
CA GLU A 1145 -125.42 -45.76 114.22
C GLU A 1145 -126.21 -44.91 113.22
N ALA A 1146 -125.85 -43.62 113.04
CA ALA A 1146 -126.48 -42.70 112.10
C ALA A 1146 -126.03 -42.88 110.63
N SER A 1147 -125.08 -43.79 110.33
CA SER A 1147 -124.47 -43.95 109.00
C SER A 1147 -124.52 -45.41 108.52
N THR A 1148 -125.06 -45.63 107.32
CA THR A 1148 -125.33 -46.98 106.77
C THR A 1148 -124.24 -47.53 105.85
N GLU A 1149 -123.49 -46.66 105.15
CA GLU A 1149 -122.38 -47.05 104.27
C GLU A 1149 -121.41 -45.87 104.11
N VAL A 1150 -120.10 -46.15 103.96
CA VAL A 1150 -119.04 -45.17 103.68
C VAL A 1150 -118.08 -45.75 102.64
N GLN A 1151 -117.73 -44.94 101.64
CA GLN A 1151 -116.74 -45.29 100.61
C GLN A 1151 -115.35 -44.80 101.05
N CYS A 1152 -114.39 -45.71 101.16
CA CYS A 1152 -112.99 -45.40 101.41
C CYS A 1152 -112.20 -45.46 100.10
N GLU A 1153 -111.39 -44.44 99.81
CA GLU A 1153 -110.51 -44.37 98.64
C GLU A 1153 -109.15 -43.79 99.06
N GLY A 1154 -108.09 -44.25 98.40
CA GLY A 1154 -106.71 -43.90 98.70
C GLY A 1154 -105.75 -44.53 97.71
N PHE A 1155 -104.49 -44.09 97.74
CA PHE A 1155 -103.43 -44.52 96.83
C PHE A 1155 -102.09 -44.64 97.58
N VAL A 1156 -101.07 -45.12 96.88
CA VAL A 1156 -99.71 -45.27 97.42
C VAL A 1156 -98.69 -44.77 96.40
N LEU A 1157 -97.65 -44.10 96.88
CA LEU A 1157 -96.46 -43.75 96.11
C LEU A 1157 -95.29 -44.62 96.58
N GLY A 1158 -94.51 -45.14 95.62
CA GLY A 1158 -93.30 -45.92 95.88
C GLY A 1158 -92.08 -45.15 95.40
N PHE A 1159 -91.27 -44.65 96.32
CA PHE A 1159 -90.05 -43.91 95.99
C PHE A 1159 -88.90 -44.89 95.76
N MET A 1160 -88.26 -44.80 94.60
CA MET A 1160 -87.15 -45.67 94.21
C MET A 1160 -85.81 -45.06 94.62
N SER A 1161 -84.95 -45.87 95.24
CA SER A 1161 -83.57 -45.52 95.54
C SER A 1161 -82.62 -46.69 95.21
N LEU A 1162 -81.36 -46.32 94.94
CA LEU A 1162 -80.21 -47.21 94.98
C LEU A 1162 -79.43 -46.82 96.24
N ASP A 1163 -79.15 -47.79 97.11
CA ASP A 1163 -78.42 -47.53 98.35
C ASP A 1163 -76.90 -47.38 98.10
N ASP A 1164 -76.40 -48.00 97.02
CA ASP A 1164 -75.01 -47.92 96.56
C ASP A 1164 -74.85 -47.00 95.33
N LYS A 1165 -73.67 -46.36 95.22
CA LYS A 1165 -73.17 -45.79 93.96
C LYS A 1165 -72.34 -46.84 93.21
N VAL A 1166 -72.42 -46.84 91.88
CA VAL A 1166 -71.83 -47.85 90.96
C VAL A 1166 -71.14 -47.19 89.77
#